data_AF-A0A3R7MMP7-F1
#
_entry.id   AF-A0A3R7MMP7-F1
#
_cell.length_a   1.000
_cell.length_b   1.000
_cell.length_c   1.000
_cell.angle_alpha   90.00
_cell.angle_beta   90.00
_cell.angle_gamma   90.00
#
_symmetry.space_group_name_H-M   'P 1'
#
loop_
_entity.id
_entity.type
_entity.pdbx_description
1 polymer ?
#
loop_
_entity_poly.entity_id
_entity_poly.type
_entity_poly.pdbx_seq_one_letter_code
_entity_poly.pdbx_strand_id
1 'polypeptide(L)'
;MATLFGSLPSAAMRNHGRSTALVSSTGSGSERALQWVYDDETSNCMHCNTPFTVLTRKPMRVCNTCYAAVDEHFASLEWSGHSSAEIQSKPDPVIEGRVHIGQLYVKVVEAIGLPSTDSITSDPFVRVMLTGKWSHGQEWGNDLKNIKCTKKKSRTLNPRWHETFVFNVCAPGAELVLEVFNYGQLSQPTKLGEATIPLSQIMDQRRHNKWLDLLLPEKLHRVGLNNDARAGRIHVLLHYKFSRMAEACSYFSTEQDYVYEWPEFQAAQLYSNFWVLLDNLWPYLEVIWQLLPTLNWEHPTHSFMCFVLCVWLCLSLQWLPVVIHLALIAFVLRNYFELNIHSFASTNDAKDHPSLNMDSNGDVNNGQFRQYSLPSGFNHLMNKMTHVTIDQETKRTLQSVQNNMAWWSSIINNLELMFSWEDTFYTARVLLYLIVSCVLHIVIPNKYLLLAFVVYLFVQWTVPFLWFTHFIHAIRQSVRSLVHQHRLRSSMAQADLSTRLPGVGLGGGHNLADQPRAMRRTVSNASARAHARVSKKEEAFGAAASAISERFVVTVMIYSLWALLQRVKHKKWLLLVLATFYMGLRSTQKDPVVGTPREVFINQMMTETKDIGIRMAPTPVLAPWTNASFECVGWKRIQSCRVEKDDKEEDETPEPEKDFLGCSEEIGTQMAGYCIVRNRTSGDLYKLMVSTCDSLPTGYYTCDMARDFSEFGYHSVKYEHAPVAPSLALPYEATSKRKPTNGVLMIIYDRVLPSAYATIRMLRVQGCELPVELWYRPDEMSMDNPIVHKLLSDYNVRMRPIFDRRAMGFHVKPYAVYYSNFDNVLLLDADNLPAKDPTYLFEEPEFLRTGAIFWPDYWQPANSLFQLSNTSLLWQLTGVNYVDMFEQESGQVLIDRLRSKPALDKLMYYSTHQPRLLEQLHLIWGDKDLFRLAWLNSSQPFHFIRYPPAVGGLDLQKEKGVFCGLAMIQHDVQGNLVFFHRNSIKLDGKPNQPRIMSHIQEYSLEGNPRDYRIHQAVYAHKECCYYIGTDSLPDGRPATQVTPIDSTIYASIEDLAIQFSVEARQLLLDDAIANDFGFKSLPVQYIVALFLLAYVLAIIAFVW
;
A
#
# COMPACT_ATOMS: atom_id res chain seq x y z
N MET A 1 47.85 -15.66 -67.43
CA MET A 1 47.82 -14.19 -67.56
C MET A 1 48.47 -13.52 -66.35
N ALA A 2 49.69 -13.91 -66.02
CA ALA A 2 50.66 -12.97 -65.47
C ALA A 2 51.43 -12.42 -66.68
N THR A 3 51.94 -11.19 -66.62
CA THR A 3 52.55 -10.39 -67.70
C THR A 3 51.56 -9.70 -68.65
N LEU A 4 51.01 -8.56 -68.23
CA LEU A 4 50.83 -7.36 -69.07
C LEU A 4 50.50 -6.20 -68.11
N PHE A 5 51.53 -5.38 -67.85
CA PHE A 5 51.53 -4.09 -67.12
C PHE A 5 51.44 -4.18 -65.58
N GLY A 6 52.48 -3.95 -64.78
CA GLY A 6 53.76 -3.28 -65.02
C GLY A 6 53.77 -1.88 -64.38
N SER A 7 54.63 -1.72 -63.36
CA SER A 7 55.19 -0.46 -62.83
C SER A 7 54.25 0.69 -62.39
N LEU A 8 54.27 0.95 -61.08
CA LEU A 8 53.67 2.08 -60.32
C LEU A 8 53.87 3.48 -60.95
N PRO A 9 53.06 4.47 -60.52
CA PRO A 9 53.64 5.45 -59.62
C PRO A 9 52.86 5.65 -58.33
N SER A 10 53.64 5.69 -57.25
CA SER A 10 53.27 6.28 -55.96
C SER A 10 52.89 7.74 -56.15
N ALA A 11 51.68 8.11 -55.77
CA ALA A 11 51.34 9.43 -55.26
C ALA A 11 50.28 9.27 -54.17
N ALA A 12 50.73 8.88 -52.98
CA ALA A 12 49.97 9.11 -51.76
C ALA A 12 50.17 10.58 -51.36
N MET A 13 49.13 11.40 -51.46
CA MET A 13 48.89 12.42 -50.42
C MET A 13 47.44 12.88 -50.39
N ARG A 14 46.94 12.92 -49.16
CA ARG A 14 45.62 13.34 -48.70
C ARG A 14 45.08 14.54 -49.48
N ASN A 15 43.85 14.41 -49.95
CA ASN A 15 42.90 15.49 -49.75
C ASN A 15 41.51 14.94 -49.45
N HIS A 16 40.92 15.55 -48.44
CA HIS A 16 39.62 15.23 -47.88
C HIS A 16 38.53 15.21 -48.95
N GLY A 17 37.70 14.18 -48.88
CA GLY A 17 36.31 14.15 -49.34
C GLY A 17 36.00 14.90 -50.63
N ARG A 18 36.08 14.20 -51.77
CA ARG A 18 35.19 14.44 -52.91
C ARG A 18 35.21 13.25 -53.88
N SER A 19 34.03 12.96 -54.40
CA SER A 19 33.57 11.85 -55.21
C SER A 19 34.43 11.54 -56.45
N THR A 20 34.32 10.31 -56.97
CA THR A 20 34.53 10.07 -58.41
C THR A 20 33.37 9.25 -58.99
N ALA A 21 32.65 9.85 -59.93
CA ALA A 21 32.09 9.15 -61.08
C ALA A 21 33.04 9.40 -62.27
N LEU A 22 33.10 8.50 -63.26
CA LEU A 22 33.84 8.79 -64.49
C LEU A 22 33.31 7.99 -65.70
N VAL A 23 32.72 8.69 -66.67
CA VAL A 23 33.05 8.57 -68.10
C VAL A 23 33.02 9.99 -68.69
N SER A 24 34.00 10.31 -69.55
CA SER A 24 34.06 11.57 -70.31
C SER A 24 33.40 11.38 -71.68
N SER A 25 32.63 12.36 -72.15
CA SER A 25 32.46 12.59 -73.59
C SER A 25 32.81 14.03 -73.95
N THR A 26 33.46 14.17 -75.09
CA THR A 26 34.15 15.33 -75.64
C THR A 26 33.23 16.53 -75.92
N GLY A 27 33.62 17.73 -75.44
CA GLY A 27 33.03 19.02 -75.83
C GLY A 27 33.67 20.18 -75.08
N SER A 28 34.15 21.20 -75.78
CA SER A 28 34.92 22.34 -75.27
C SER A 28 34.03 23.41 -74.64
N GLY A 29 34.25 23.74 -73.36
CA GLY A 29 33.60 24.87 -72.68
C GLY A 29 33.49 24.62 -71.17
N SER A 30 33.69 25.66 -70.37
CA SER A 30 33.99 25.59 -68.92
C SER A 30 32.78 25.33 -68.02
N GLU A 31 32.17 24.14 -68.12
CA GLU A 31 31.30 23.56 -67.07
C GLU A 31 31.26 22.03 -67.27
N ARG A 32 32.00 21.28 -66.44
CA ARG A 32 31.88 19.81 -66.37
C ARG A 32 30.91 19.46 -65.24
N ALA A 33 29.65 19.19 -65.56
CA ALA A 33 28.69 18.63 -64.60
C ALA A 33 28.86 17.11 -64.48
N LEU A 34 28.87 16.58 -63.25
CA LEU A 34 28.81 15.15 -62.95
C LEU A 34 27.34 14.69 -63.10
N GLN A 35 27.07 13.65 -63.89
CA GLN A 35 25.74 13.05 -64.02
C GLN A 35 25.68 11.63 -63.45
N TRP A 36 24.55 11.29 -62.82
CA TRP A 36 24.24 9.98 -62.27
C TRP A 36 23.87 9.00 -63.39
N VAL A 37 24.37 7.75 -63.30
CA VAL A 37 24.28 6.77 -64.40
C VAL A 37 23.44 5.53 -64.03
N TYR A 38 22.91 5.49 -62.80
CA TYR A 38 22.15 4.38 -62.25
C TYR A 38 20.77 4.86 -61.76
N ASP A 39 19.72 4.18 -62.21
CA ASP A 39 18.35 4.39 -61.76
C ASP A 39 17.96 3.31 -60.74
N ASP A 40 17.71 3.71 -59.49
CA ASP A 40 17.35 2.82 -58.38
C ASP A 40 15.96 2.17 -58.58
N GLU A 41 15.06 2.76 -59.38
CA GLU A 41 13.71 2.22 -59.58
C GLU A 41 13.69 1.13 -60.67
N THR A 42 14.45 1.32 -61.75
CA THR A 42 14.43 0.40 -62.90
C THR A 42 15.63 -0.54 -62.98
N SER A 43 16.69 -0.30 -62.19
CA SER A 43 17.98 -1.02 -62.27
C SER A 43 18.64 -0.99 -63.65
N ASN A 44 18.24 -0.05 -64.51
CA ASN A 44 18.80 0.18 -65.84
C ASN A 44 19.82 1.33 -65.83
N CYS A 45 20.72 1.31 -66.81
CA CYS A 45 21.65 2.42 -67.03
C CYS A 45 20.91 3.65 -67.55
N MET A 46 20.94 4.77 -66.83
CA MET A 46 20.25 5.99 -67.24
C MET A 46 20.76 6.55 -68.58
N HIS A 47 21.97 6.18 -68.99
CA HIS A 47 22.57 6.64 -70.25
C HIS A 47 22.07 5.91 -71.50
N CYS A 48 21.72 4.62 -71.39
CA CYS A 48 21.32 3.81 -72.55
C CYS A 48 20.10 2.92 -72.29
N ASN A 49 19.47 3.09 -71.13
CA ASN A 49 18.29 2.39 -70.62
C ASN A 49 18.35 0.85 -70.77
N THR A 50 19.54 0.27 -70.58
CA THR A 50 19.74 -1.19 -70.59
C THR A 50 20.14 -1.70 -69.20
N PRO A 51 19.67 -2.89 -68.79
CA PRO A 51 19.92 -3.44 -67.46
C PRO A 51 21.40 -3.75 -67.23
N PHE A 52 21.86 -3.49 -66.01
CA PHE A 52 23.23 -3.85 -65.63
C PHE A 52 23.40 -5.35 -65.45
N THR A 53 24.54 -5.89 -65.88
CA THR A 53 24.88 -7.30 -65.70
C THR A 53 25.78 -7.48 -64.48
N VAL A 54 25.44 -8.46 -63.64
CA VAL A 54 26.17 -8.78 -62.40
C VAL A 54 27.37 -9.66 -62.72
N LEU A 55 28.59 -9.20 -62.44
CA LEU A 55 29.79 -10.02 -62.57
C LEU A 55 29.95 -10.88 -61.31
N THR A 56 29.63 -12.17 -61.41
CA THR A 56 29.53 -13.12 -60.28
C THR A 56 30.81 -13.33 -59.44
N ARG A 57 31.94 -12.69 -59.77
CA ARG A 57 33.21 -12.80 -59.03
C ARG A 57 33.73 -11.47 -58.43
N LYS A 58 33.07 -10.33 -58.66
CA LYS A 58 33.39 -9.05 -58.00
C LYS A 58 32.08 -8.26 -57.76
N PRO A 59 31.96 -7.46 -56.70
CA PRO A 59 30.75 -6.70 -56.39
C PRO A 59 30.67 -5.46 -57.29
N MET A 60 30.65 -5.67 -58.61
CA MET A 60 30.53 -4.62 -59.62
C MET A 60 29.48 -5.01 -60.65
N ARG A 61 28.60 -4.07 -60.95
CA ARG A 61 27.60 -4.15 -62.01
C ARG A 61 28.09 -3.36 -63.20
N VAL A 62 28.10 -3.98 -64.39
CA VAL A 62 28.56 -3.32 -65.61
C VAL A 62 27.43 -3.32 -66.63
N CYS A 63 27.15 -2.17 -67.22
CA CYS A 63 26.24 -2.09 -68.34
C CYS A 63 26.96 -2.64 -69.58
N ASN A 64 26.43 -3.71 -70.17
CA ASN A 64 27.10 -4.33 -71.33
C ASN A 64 27.10 -3.44 -72.58
N THR A 65 26.20 -2.45 -72.64
CA THR A 65 26.00 -1.59 -73.81
C THR A 65 26.94 -0.38 -73.81
N CYS A 66 27.15 0.25 -72.66
CA CYS A 66 27.98 1.47 -72.54
C CYS A 66 29.19 1.30 -71.61
N TYR A 67 29.41 0.09 -71.09
CA TYR A 67 30.52 -0.29 -70.19
C TYR A 67 30.65 0.55 -68.91
N ALA A 68 29.59 1.29 -68.54
CA ALA A 68 29.54 1.98 -67.25
C ALA A 68 29.55 0.94 -66.13
N ALA A 69 30.44 1.12 -65.15
CA ALA A 69 30.61 0.22 -64.02
C ALA A 69 30.15 0.91 -62.72
N VAL A 70 29.40 0.18 -61.90
CA VAL A 70 28.90 0.62 -60.59
C VAL A 70 29.41 -0.37 -59.54
N ASP A 71 30.15 0.14 -58.55
CA ASP A 71 30.68 -0.65 -57.43
C ASP A 71 29.60 -0.84 -56.35
N GLU A 72 29.23 -2.10 -56.10
CA GLU A 72 28.20 -2.50 -55.14
C GLU A 72 28.66 -2.27 -53.69
N HIS A 73 29.98 -2.13 -53.43
CA HIS A 73 30.48 -1.76 -52.11
C HIS A 73 30.21 -0.30 -51.73
N PHE A 74 30.02 0.62 -52.69
CA PHE A 74 29.72 2.01 -52.34
C PHE A 74 28.25 2.25 -51.93
N ALA A 75 27.36 1.28 -52.19
CA ALA A 75 26.04 1.23 -51.54
C ALA A 75 26.11 0.68 -50.10
N SER A 76 27.29 0.28 -49.59
CA SER A 76 27.47 -0.39 -48.29
C SER A 76 28.30 0.39 -47.24
N LEU A 77 28.89 1.54 -47.58
CA LEU A 77 29.47 2.48 -46.58
C LEU A 77 28.42 3.56 -46.30
N GLU A 78 27.86 3.75 -45.10
CA GLU A 78 28.51 3.93 -43.80
C GLU A 78 27.55 3.52 -42.65
N TRP A 79 27.71 2.30 -42.12
CA TRP A 79 27.29 1.92 -40.75
C TRP A 79 28.52 1.45 -39.95
N SER A 80 29.69 2.02 -40.23
CA SER A 80 30.97 1.63 -39.63
C SER A 80 31.14 2.29 -38.26
N GLY A 81 30.58 1.63 -37.24
CA GLY A 81 30.77 1.99 -35.83
C GLY A 81 30.63 0.84 -34.83
N HIS A 82 30.21 -0.36 -35.27
CA HIS A 82 30.05 -1.51 -34.37
C HIS A 82 31.24 -2.46 -34.48
N SER A 83 31.71 -2.96 -33.34
CA SER A 83 32.64 -4.07 -33.29
C SER A 83 31.94 -5.32 -33.84
N SER A 84 32.68 -6.16 -34.55
CA SER A 84 32.17 -7.39 -35.18
C SER A 84 31.55 -8.40 -34.20
N ALA A 85 31.56 -8.13 -32.89
CA ALA A 85 30.98 -8.95 -31.83
C ALA A 85 29.46 -8.74 -31.64
N GLU A 86 28.90 -7.56 -31.98
CA GLU A 86 27.46 -7.29 -31.80
C GLU A 86 26.58 -7.80 -32.96
N ILE A 87 27.18 -8.10 -34.12
CA ILE A 87 26.44 -8.43 -35.36
C ILE A 87 26.13 -9.95 -35.46
N GLN A 88 26.61 -10.79 -34.53
CA GLN A 88 26.53 -12.25 -34.62
C GLN A 88 25.73 -12.98 -33.53
N SER A 89 24.97 -12.32 -32.66
CA SER A 89 23.98 -13.05 -31.86
C SER A 89 22.75 -13.35 -32.73
N LYS A 90 22.43 -14.64 -32.90
CA LYS A 90 21.09 -15.03 -33.39
C LYS A 90 20.07 -14.38 -32.46
N PRO A 91 19.15 -13.52 -32.94
CA PRO A 91 18.16 -12.92 -32.07
C PRO A 91 17.28 -14.05 -31.53
N ASP A 92 17.18 -14.13 -30.21
CA ASP A 92 16.20 -14.98 -29.53
C ASP A 92 14.80 -14.59 -30.07
N PRO A 93 13.98 -15.54 -30.55
CA PRO A 93 12.66 -15.21 -31.11
C PRO A 93 11.71 -14.61 -30.07
N VAL A 94 12.05 -14.76 -28.78
CA VAL A 94 11.33 -14.21 -27.64
C VAL A 94 12.31 -13.46 -26.76
N ILE A 95 12.11 -12.15 -26.58
CA ILE A 95 12.86 -11.32 -25.64
C ILE A 95 11.91 -10.94 -24.52
N GLU A 96 12.24 -11.29 -23.27
CA GLU A 96 11.44 -10.95 -22.08
C GLU A 96 9.95 -11.36 -22.19
N GLY A 97 9.68 -12.52 -22.79
CA GLY A 97 8.31 -13.03 -22.98
C GLY A 97 7.54 -12.44 -24.16
N ARG A 98 8.16 -11.57 -24.98
CA ARG A 98 7.54 -10.89 -26.13
C ARG A 98 8.14 -11.34 -27.46
N VAL A 99 7.31 -11.39 -28.51
CA VAL A 99 7.73 -11.82 -29.85
C VAL A 99 8.61 -10.75 -30.49
N HIS A 100 9.82 -11.11 -30.93
CA HIS A 100 10.71 -10.21 -31.63
C HIS A 100 10.28 -10.04 -33.10
N ILE A 101 9.82 -8.83 -33.47
CA ILE A 101 9.26 -8.52 -34.79
C ILE A 101 10.36 -8.16 -35.80
N GLY A 102 11.38 -7.39 -35.39
CA GLY A 102 12.40 -6.88 -36.30
C GLY A 102 13.47 -6.00 -35.65
N GLN A 103 14.39 -5.48 -36.46
CA GLN A 103 15.47 -4.56 -36.07
C GLN A 103 15.41 -3.26 -36.88
N LEU A 104 15.39 -2.14 -36.18
CA LEU A 104 15.43 -0.78 -36.74
C LEU A 104 16.84 -0.20 -36.58
N TYR A 105 17.40 0.23 -37.70
CA TYR A 105 18.69 0.90 -37.80
C TYR A 105 18.43 2.40 -38.02
N VAL A 106 18.98 3.25 -37.16
CA VAL A 106 18.80 4.71 -37.16
C VAL A 106 20.15 5.41 -37.17
N LYS A 107 20.46 6.18 -38.21
CA LYS A 107 21.65 7.05 -38.26
C LYS A 107 21.24 8.50 -38.24
N VAL A 108 21.66 9.22 -37.19
CA VAL A 108 21.45 10.65 -37.02
C VAL A 108 22.62 11.39 -37.66
N VAL A 109 22.35 12.09 -38.76
CA VAL A 109 23.40 12.70 -39.59
C VAL A 109 23.70 14.10 -39.09
N GLU A 110 22.74 15.02 -39.24
CA GLU A 110 22.90 16.44 -38.91
C GLU A 110 21.56 17.10 -38.59
N ALA A 111 21.58 18.29 -38.01
CA ALA A 111 20.41 19.17 -37.90
C ALA A 111 20.77 20.58 -38.36
N ILE A 112 19.76 21.32 -38.83
CA ILE A 112 19.90 22.70 -39.30
C ILE A 112 18.84 23.61 -38.69
N GLY A 113 19.22 24.86 -38.41
CA GLY A 113 18.31 25.91 -37.98
C GLY A 113 17.69 25.72 -36.59
N LEU A 114 18.44 25.17 -35.63
CA LEU A 114 17.97 24.98 -34.25
C LEU A 114 17.81 26.33 -33.50
N PRO A 115 16.92 26.42 -32.49
CA PRO A 115 16.68 27.64 -31.75
C PRO A 115 17.73 27.85 -30.66
N SER A 116 18.05 29.10 -30.34
CA SER A 116 18.98 29.48 -29.28
C SER A 116 18.24 29.77 -27.97
N THR A 117 18.53 29.05 -26.88
CA THR A 117 17.82 29.24 -25.59
C THR A 117 18.48 30.24 -24.64
N ASP A 118 19.82 30.31 -24.57
CA ASP A 118 20.51 31.09 -23.50
C ASP A 118 21.72 31.92 -23.98
N SER A 119 22.14 31.79 -25.25
CA SER A 119 23.22 32.59 -25.86
C SER A 119 23.07 32.59 -27.38
N ILE A 120 23.88 33.34 -28.13
CA ILE A 120 23.88 33.32 -29.63
C ILE A 120 24.09 31.89 -30.19
N THR A 121 24.52 30.93 -29.36
CA THR A 121 24.76 29.53 -29.74
C THR A 121 24.06 28.53 -28.81
N SER A 122 23.97 27.27 -29.21
CA SER A 122 23.49 26.16 -28.37
C SER A 122 24.46 25.00 -28.40
N ASP A 123 24.34 24.10 -27.43
CA ASP A 123 25.12 22.88 -27.39
C ASP A 123 24.23 21.63 -27.59
N PRO A 124 23.78 21.36 -28.84
CA PRO A 124 22.76 20.35 -29.10
C PRO A 124 23.26 18.90 -29.00
N PHE A 125 22.38 18.02 -28.51
CA PHE A 125 22.46 16.56 -28.64
C PHE A 125 21.06 15.98 -28.92
N VAL A 126 20.99 14.77 -29.49
CA VAL A 126 19.73 14.12 -29.87
C VAL A 126 19.49 12.90 -29.00
N ARG A 127 18.28 12.81 -28.46
CA ARG A 127 17.74 11.63 -27.80
C ARG A 127 16.87 10.87 -28.80
N VAL A 128 17.24 9.64 -29.09
CA VAL A 128 16.58 8.73 -30.05
C VAL A 128 15.88 7.65 -29.25
N MET A 129 14.57 7.50 -29.41
CA MET A 129 13.79 6.51 -28.68
C MET A 129 12.77 5.80 -29.56
N LEU A 130 12.51 4.53 -29.23
CA LEU A 130 11.40 3.76 -29.79
C LEU A 130 10.27 3.74 -28.74
N THR A 131 9.09 4.23 -29.11
CA THR A 131 7.89 4.28 -28.25
C THR A 131 6.68 3.75 -29.03
N GLY A 132 5.52 3.70 -28.41
CA GLY A 132 4.25 3.33 -29.06
C GLY A 132 3.11 3.40 -28.05
N LYS A 133 1.88 3.21 -28.55
CA LYS A 133 0.66 3.19 -27.72
C LYS A 133 0.04 1.81 -27.73
N TRP A 134 -0.50 1.39 -26.59
CA TRP A 134 -1.32 0.19 -26.46
C TRP A 134 -2.73 0.42 -27.03
N SER A 135 -3.51 -0.65 -27.19
CA SER A 135 -4.88 -0.59 -27.71
C SER A 135 -5.80 0.33 -26.89
N HIS A 136 -5.55 0.44 -25.58
CA HIS A 136 -6.22 1.32 -24.62
C HIS A 136 -5.64 2.75 -24.56
N GLY A 137 -4.73 3.11 -25.47
CA GLY A 137 -4.21 4.48 -25.62
C GLY A 137 -3.06 4.87 -24.70
N GLN A 138 -2.67 4.03 -23.74
CA GLN A 138 -1.51 4.26 -22.87
C GLN A 138 -0.19 4.08 -23.65
N GLU A 139 0.80 4.93 -23.39
CA GLU A 139 2.15 4.73 -23.92
C GLU A 139 2.81 3.47 -23.36
N TRP A 140 3.73 2.90 -24.12
CA TRP A 140 4.57 1.80 -23.66
C TRP A 140 5.37 2.19 -22.41
N GLY A 141 5.44 1.28 -21.44
CA GLY A 141 6.20 1.48 -20.20
C GLY A 141 7.70 1.60 -20.43
N ASN A 142 8.44 2.02 -19.40
CA ASN A 142 9.89 2.23 -19.45
C ASN A 142 10.67 0.99 -19.93
N ASP A 143 10.15 -0.21 -19.69
CA ASP A 143 10.75 -1.49 -20.10
C ASP A 143 10.88 -1.63 -21.62
N LEU A 144 10.00 -0.99 -22.40
CA LEU A 144 10.05 -0.98 -23.87
C LEU A 144 10.73 0.29 -24.44
N LYS A 145 10.85 1.35 -23.63
CA LYS A 145 11.47 2.62 -24.03
C LYS A 145 13.00 2.46 -24.09
N ASN A 146 13.50 1.96 -25.22
CA ASN A 146 14.93 1.97 -25.51
C ASN A 146 15.38 3.38 -25.90
N ILE A 147 16.06 4.08 -24.99
CA ILE A 147 16.55 5.45 -25.20
C ILE A 147 18.06 5.42 -25.47
N LYS A 148 18.49 6.06 -26.56
CA LYS A 148 19.91 6.25 -26.91
C LYS A 148 20.17 7.73 -27.19
N CYS A 149 21.36 8.23 -26.84
CA CYS A 149 21.71 9.64 -27.02
C CYS A 149 22.94 9.80 -27.92
N THR A 150 22.96 10.84 -28.75
CA THR A 150 24.17 11.25 -29.49
C THR A 150 25.13 12.02 -28.60
N LYS A 151 26.36 12.21 -29.05
CA LYS A 151 27.31 13.11 -28.40
C LYS A 151 26.87 14.57 -28.54
N LYS A 152 27.16 15.36 -27.51
CA LYS A 152 27.01 16.81 -27.50
C LYS A 152 27.89 17.47 -28.56
N LYS A 153 27.36 18.46 -29.28
CA LYS A 153 28.13 19.35 -30.15
C LYS A 153 28.07 20.76 -29.59
N SER A 154 29.21 21.33 -29.22
CA SER A 154 29.24 22.64 -28.56
C SER A 154 29.14 23.79 -29.55
N ARG A 155 28.42 24.85 -29.15
CA ARG A 155 28.33 26.16 -29.80
C ARG A 155 27.92 26.12 -31.27
N THR A 156 26.86 25.40 -31.60
CA THR A 156 26.34 25.30 -32.97
C THR A 156 24.82 25.16 -33.02
N LEU A 157 24.20 25.83 -33.98
CA LEU A 157 22.78 25.65 -34.34
C LEU A 157 22.59 24.71 -35.54
N ASN A 158 23.71 24.26 -36.13
CA ASN A 158 23.75 23.33 -37.27
C ASN A 158 24.70 22.16 -36.96
N PRO A 159 24.39 21.31 -35.96
CA PRO A 159 25.25 20.21 -35.52
C PRO A 159 25.33 19.06 -36.53
N ARG A 160 26.49 18.40 -36.57
CA ARG A 160 26.74 17.16 -37.33
C ARG A 160 27.20 16.04 -36.40
N TRP A 161 26.42 14.97 -36.30
CA TRP A 161 26.68 13.83 -35.41
C TRP A 161 27.25 12.64 -36.17
N HIS A 162 26.60 12.21 -37.25
CA HIS A 162 26.90 10.96 -37.96
C HIS A 162 26.96 9.73 -37.05
N GLU A 163 26.05 9.66 -36.08
CA GLU A 163 25.98 8.58 -35.08
C GLU A 163 24.88 7.59 -35.43
N THR A 164 25.09 6.33 -35.07
CA THR A 164 24.31 5.18 -35.54
C THR A 164 23.80 4.37 -34.36
N PHE A 165 22.53 4.00 -34.40
CA PHE A 165 21.81 3.28 -33.35
C PHE A 165 21.02 2.11 -33.93
N VAL A 166 20.92 1.03 -33.17
CA VAL A 166 20.13 -0.16 -33.52
C VAL A 166 19.11 -0.42 -32.42
N PHE A 167 17.86 -0.68 -32.78
CA PHE A 167 16.75 -0.97 -31.88
C PHE A 167 16.10 -2.31 -32.26
N ASN A 168 15.77 -3.13 -31.25
CA ASN A 168 14.94 -4.31 -31.44
C ASN A 168 13.46 -3.90 -31.31
N VAL A 169 12.62 -4.33 -32.25
CA VAL A 169 11.20 -3.98 -32.32
C VAL A 169 10.39 -5.19 -31.93
N CYS A 170 9.62 -5.07 -30.84
CA CYS A 170 8.80 -6.16 -30.29
C CYS A 170 7.29 -5.89 -30.37
N ALA A 171 6.88 -4.72 -30.87
CA ALA A 171 5.48 -4.36 -30.98
C ALA A 171 5.17 -3.68 -32.34
N PRO A 172 4.02 -4.02 -32.97
CA PRO A 172 3.74 -3.68 -34.36
C PRO A 172 3.42 -2.18 -34.57
N GLY A 173 2.94 -1.49 -33.53
CA GLY A 173 2.60 -0.07 -33.54
C GLY A 173 3.72 0.89 -33.09
N ALA A 174 4.99 0.50 -33.24
CA ALA A 174 6.12 1.32 -32.79
C ALA A 174 6.25 2.64 -33.56
N GLU A 175 6.71 3.68 -32.89
CA GLU A 175 7.05 4.99 -33.41
C GLU A 175 8.48 5.35 -32.98
N LEU A 176 9.28 5.87 -33.91
CA LEU A 176 10.61 6.42 -33.66
C LEU A 176 10.47 7.90 -33.32
N VAL A 177 10.90 8.30 -32.13
CA VAL A 177 10.89 9.68 -31.67
C VAL A 177 12.33 10.20 -31.55
N LEU A 178 12.57 11.39 -32.10
CA LEU A 178 13.83 12.11 -32.12
C LEU A 178 13.65 13.44 -31.41
N GLU A 179 14.26 13.60 -30.25
CA GLU A 179 14.20 14.86 -29.50
C GLU A 179 15.57 15.51 -29.43
N VAL A 180 15.63 16.80 -29.76
CA VAL A 180 16.87 17.59 -29.71
C VAL A 180 16.88 18.41 -28.43
N PHE A 181 17.98 18.35 -27.68
CA PHE A 181 18.16 19.03 -26.39
C PHE A 181 19.40 19.92 -26.39
N ASN A 182 19.37 20.99 -25.60
CA ASN A 182 20.53 21.83 -25.28
C ASN A 182 21.14 21.45 -23.93
N TYR A 183 22.45 21.20 -23.88
CA TYR A 183 23.17 20.79 -22.67
C TYR A 183 23.64 22.01 -21.84
N GLY A 184 22.94 22.33 -20.74
CA GLY A 184 23.30 23.42 -19.80
C GLY A 184 24.44 23.07 -18.84
N GLN A 185 25.10 24.08 -18.24
CA GLN A 185 26.22 23.87 -17.31
C GLN A 185 25.80 23.64 -15.85
N LEU A 186 24.58 24.02 -15.43
CA LEU A 186 24.06 23.87 -14.05
C LEU A 186 22.52 23.68 -13.96
N SER A 187 21.83 23.44 -15.08
CA SER A 187 20.36 23.29 -15.17
C SER A 187 19.97 22.03 -15.97
N GLN A 188 18.73 21.55 -15.80
CA GLN A 188 18.21 20.42 -16.60
C GLN A 188 18.23 20.77 -18.11
N PRO A 189 18.56 19.82 -19.00
CA PRO A 189 18.63 20.07 -20.44
C PRO A 189 17.31 20.61 -21.02
N THR A 190 17.39 21.70 -21.78
CA THR A 190 16.20 22.33 -22.39
C THR A 190 15.88 21.68 -23.73
N LYS A 191 14.62 21.28 -23.94
CA LYS A 191 14.14 20.68 -25.20
C LYS A 191 14.06 21.74 -26.29
N LEU A 192 14.77 21.53 -27.40
CA LEU A 192 14.79 22.42 -28.57
C LEU A 192 13.70 22.06 -29.57
N GLY A 193 13.43 20.78 -29.79
CA GLY A 193 12.35 20.32 -30.66
C GLY A 193 12.27 18.80 -30.79
N GLU A 194 11.21 18.30 -31.42
CA GLU A 194 10.90 16.87 -31.56
C GLU A 194 10.43 16.51 -32.98
N ALA A 195 10.79 15.33 -33.47
CA ALA A 195 10.22 14.72 -34.67
C ALA A 195 9.86 13.24 -34.41
N THR A 196 8.71 12.81 -34.92
CA THR A 196 8.17 11.46 -34.72
C THR A 196 7.88 10.78 -36.05
N ILE A 197 8.29 9.51 -36.20
CA ILE A 197 8.06 8.70 -37.39
C ILE A 197 7.43 7.36 -36.97
N PRO A 198 6.17 7.10 -37.33
CA PRO A 198 5.57 5.77 -37.17
C PRO A 198 6.31 4.73 -38.02
N LEU A 199 6.66 3.58 -37.45
CA LEU A 199 7.39 2.53 -38.19
C LEU A 199 6.58 1.97 -39.35
N SER A 200 5.25 2.04 -39.28
CA SER A 200 4.33 1.71 -40.37
C SER A 200 4.65 2.43 -41.69
N GLN A 201 5.22 3.64 -41.62
CA GLN A 201 5.61 4.43 -42.79
C GLN A 201 6.92 3.96 -43.44
N ILE A 202 7.67 3.07 -42.78
CA ILE A 202 8.97 2.56 -43.24
C ILE A 202 9.02 1.01 -43.27
N MET A 203 7.85 0.38 -43.40
CA MET A 203 7.65 -1.07 -43.51
C MET A 203 7.81 -1.61 -44.95
N ASP A 204 8.77 -1.09 -45.70
CA ASP A 204 9.08 -1.52 -47.08
C ASP A 204 10.44 -2.23 -47.19
N GLN A 205 11.14 -2.42 -46.05
CA GLN A 205 12.51 -2.94 -45.95
C GLN A 205 13.56 -2.15 -46.76
N ARG A 206 13.21 -0.98 -47.29
CA ARG A 206 14.11 -0.08 -48.00
C ARG A 206 14.85 0.83 -47.02
N ARG A 207 15.91 1.47 -47.50
CA ARG A 207 16.61 2.51 -46.75
C ARG A 207 15.96 3.85 -47.02
N HIS A 208 15.60 4.56 -45.95
CA HIS A 208 14.96 5.86 -46.02
C HIS A 208 15.97 6.94 -45.66
N ASN A 209 16.06 7.97 -46.51
CA ASN A 209 16.90 9.14 -46.29
C ASN A 209 15.98 10.36 -46.17
N LYS A 210 15.76 10.87 -44.95
CA LYS A 210 14.72 11.86 -44.68
C LYS A 210 15.24 13.07 -43.91
N TRP A 211 14.78 14.25 -44.33
CA TRP A 211 14.79 15.45 -43.51
C TRP A 211 13.43 15.57 -42.82
N LEU A 212 13.44 15.78 -41.51
CA LEU A 212 12.25 15.89 -40.67
C LEU A 212 12.21 17.27 -40.04
N ASP A 213 11.03 17.89 -40.06
CA ASP A 213 10.79 19.14 -39.38
C ASP A 213 10.64 18.88 -37.87
N LEU A 214 11.34 19.67 -37.05
CA LEU A 214 11.26 19.60 -35.59
C LEU A 214 10.12 20.50 -35.10
N LEU A 215 9.24 19.96 -34.26
CA LEU A 215 8.17 20.69 -33.62
C LEU A 215 8.64 21.33 -32.31
N LEU A 216 8.26 22.57 -32.06
CA LEU A 216 8.55 23.30 -30.82
C LEU A 216 7.67 22.81 -29.66
N PRO A 217 8.19 22.74 -28.41
CA PRO A 217 7.38 22.52 -27.23
C PRO A 217 6.40 23.68 -26.98
N GLU A 218 5.18 23.37 -26.51
CA GLU A 218 4.08 24.34 -26.32
C GLU A 218 4.45 25.54 -25.42
N LYS A 219 5.35 25.32 -24.43
CA LYS A 219 5.86 26.37 -23.53
C LYS A 219 6.81 27.38 -24.19
N LEU A 220 7.30 27.10 -25.39
CA LEU A 220 8.22 27.95 -26.16
C LEU A 220 7.53 28.64 -27.33
N HIS A 221 6.21 28.49 -27.48
CA HIS A 221 5.42 29.25 -28.45
C HIS A 221 5.47 30.76 -28.10
N ARG A 222 5.97 31.58 -29.02
CA ARG A 222 5.94 33.04 -28.86
C ARG A 222 4.54 33.56 -29.13
N VAL A 223 3.93 34.19 -28.12
CA VAL A 223 2.62 34.85 -28.24
C VAL A 223 2.74 35.99 -29.26
N GLY A 224 1.97 35.93 -30.36
CA GLY A 224 1.76 37.06 -31.27
C GLY A 224 2.39 36.99 -32.67
N LEU A 225 2.99 35.88 -33.09
CA LEU A 225 3.29 35.61 -34.52
C LEU A 225 2.61 34.33 -34.98
N ASN A 226 2.14 34.32 -36.23
CA ASN A 226 1.49 33.16 -36.87
C ASN A 226 2.24 31.86 -36.59
N ASN A 227 1.47 30.79 -36.35
CA ASN A 227 1.83 29.43 -35.91
C ASN A 227 2.91 28.70 -36.75
N ASP A 228 4.10 29.25 -36.91
CA ASP A 228 5.25 28.48 -37.40
C ASP A 228 5.87 27.73 -36.23
N ALA A 229 5.23 26.61 -35.86
CA ALA A 229 5.63 25.68 -34.79
C ALA A 229 6.95 24.92 -35.09
N ARG A 230 7.83 25.45 -35.95
CA ARG A 230 9.01 24.76 -36.49
C ARG A 230 10.29 25.22 -35.79
N ALA A 231 10.97 24.29 -35.11
CA ALA A 231 12.20 24.51 -34.34
C ALA A 231 13.48 24.37 -35.17
N GLY A 232 13.40 23.86 -36.40
CA GLY A 232 14.55 23.47 -37.23
C GLY A 232 14.27 22.17 -37.99
N ARG A 233 15.27 21.60 -38.65
CA ARG A 233 15.15 20.30 -39.35
C ARG A 233 16.28 19.34 -38.97
N ILE A 234 15.97 18.06 -38.89
CA ILE A 234 16.93 16.98 -38.60
C ILE A 234 17.02 16.00 -39.76
N HIS A 235 18.23 15.56 -40.09
CA HIS A 235 18.54 14.62 -41.15
C HIS A 235 18.86 13.23 -40.60
N VAL A 236 18.11 12.23 -41.07
CA VAL A 236 18.26 10.84 -40.61
C VAL A 236 18.26 9.84 -41.77
N LEU A 237 19.03 8.76 -41.59
CA LEU A 237 18.98 7.56 -42.43
C LEU A 237 18.39 6.40 -41.62
N LEU A 238 17.36 5.74 -42.16
CA LEU A 238 16.61 4.70 -41.46
C LEU A 238 16.58 3.41 -42.30
N HIS A 239 16.70 2.26 -41.66
CA HIS A 239 16.47 0.96 -42.29
C HIS A 239 15.75 0.03 -41.31
N TYR A 240 14.55 -0.45 -41.66
CA TYR A 240 13.79 -1.36 -40.79
C TYR A 240 13.72 -2.76 -41.41
N LYS A 241 14.31 -3.76 -40.73
CA LYS A 241 14.23 -5.16 -41.13
C LYS A 241 13.24 -5.89 -40.22
N PHE A 242 12.20 -6.50 -40.77
CA PHE A 242 11.13 -7.10 -39.97
C PHE A 242 10.58 -8.39 -40.59
N SER A 243 9.93 -9.21 -39.76
CA SER A 243 9.24 -10.44 -40.16
C SER A 243 7.73 -10.27 -40.04
N ARG A 244 7.02 -10.43 -41.17
CA ARG A 244 5.54 -10.41 -41.23
C ARG A 244 4.89 -11.48 -40.36
N MET A 245 5.54 -12.65 -40.24
CA MET A 245 5.04 -13.75 -39.41
C MET A 245 5.18 -13.41 -37.92
N ALA A 246 6.31 -12.81 -37.52
CA ALA A 246 6.52 -12.38 -36.14
C ALA A 246 5.60 -11.22 -35.76
N GLU A 247 5.35 -10.29 -36.69
CA GLU A 247 4.33 -9.25 -36.56
C GLU A 247 2.95 -9.86 -36.30
N ALA A 248 2.50 -10.82 -37.10
CA ALA A 248 1.22 -11.51 -36.92
C ALA A 248 1.13 -12.23 -35.57
N CYS A 249 2.18 -12.95 -35.15
CA CYS A 249 2.22 -13.63 -33.86
C CYS A 249 2.19 -12.66 -32.67
N SER A 250 2.74 -11.45 -32.81
CA SER A 250 2.75 -10.45 -31.73
C SER A 250 1.35 -9.97 -31.32
N TYR A 251 0.36 -9.97 -32.23
CA TYR A 251 -1.02 -9.61 -31.90
C TYR A 251 -1.72 -10.61 -30.96
N PHE A 252 -1.20 -11.83 -30.83
CA PHE A 252 -1.73 -12.85 -29.93
C PHE A 252 -0.99 -12.89 -28.59
N SER A 253 0.05 -12.06 -28.43
CA SER A 253 0.75 -11.92 -27.15
C SER A 253 -0.06 -11.03 -26.21
N THR A 254 -0.03 -11.33 -24.91
CA THR A 254 -0.75 -10.59 -23.89
C THR A 254 -0.24 -9.14 -23.83
N GLU A 255 -1.12 -8.16 -24.06
CA GLU A 255 -0.81 -6.76 -23.79
C GLU A 255 -0.50 -6.57 -22.30
N GLN A 256 0.35 -5.61 -21.96
CA GLN A 256 0.63 -5.27 -20.57
C GLN A 256 -0.63 -4.68 -19.92
N ASP A 257 -0.90 -5.07 -18.67
CA ASP A 257 -2.03 -4.54 -17.92
C ASP A 257 -2.00 -3.00 -17.90
N TYR A 258 -3.16 -2.38 -18.09
CA TYR A 258 -3.30 -0.93 -18.03
C TYR A 258 -2.92 -0.43 -16.64
N VAL A 259 -1.79 0.27 -16.55
CA VAL A 259 -1.34 0.91 -15.32
C VAL A 259 -1.72 2.39 -15.40
N TYR A 260 -2.83 2.77 -14.78
CA TYR A 260 -3.22 4.17 -14.69
C TYR A 260 -2.15 4.94 -13.86
N GLU A 261 -1.42 5.86 -14.49
CA GLU A 261 -0.52 6.77 -13.79
C GLU A 261 -1.35 7.86 -13.12
N TRP A 262 -1.56 7.71 -11.81
CA TRP A 262 -2.37 8.64 -11.07
C TRP A 262 -1.66 9.97 -10.83
N PRO A 263 -2.37 11.11 -10.91
CA PRO A 263 -1.81 12.41 -10.58
C PRO A 263 -1.31 12.44 -9.14
N GLU A 264 -0.31 13.28 -8.89
CA GLU A 264 0.16 13.54 -7.53
C GLU A 264 -0.97 14.11 -6.67
N PHE A 265 -0.88 13.89 -5.35
CA PHE A 265 -1.83 14.44 -4.41
C PHE A 265 -1.86 15.98 -4.48
N GLN A 266 -3.06 16.54 -4.63
CA GLN A 266 -3.33 17.97 -4.59
C GLN A 266 -4.57 18.20 -3.75
N ALA A 267 -4.47 18.98 -2.67
CA ALA A 267 -5.59 19.23 -1.77
C ALA A 267 -6.82 19.81 -2.50
N ALA A 268 -6.58 20.66 -3.51
CA ALA A 268 -7.63 21.21 -4.35
C ALA A 268 -8.36 20.17 -5.18
N GLN A 269 -7.62 19.19 -5.70
CA GLN A 269 -8.20 18.11 -6.46
C GLN A 269 -9.00 17.16 -5.56
N LEU A 270 -8.52 16.85 -4.36
CA LEU A 270 -9.26 16.04 -3.39
C LEU A 270 -10.62 16.69 -3.03
N TYR A 271 -10.62 18.00 -2.72
CA TYR A 271 -11.85 18.74 -2.43
C TYR A 271 -12.83 18.72 -3.60
N SER A 272 -12.32 18.99 -4.81
CA SER A 272 -13.14 18.94 -6.02
C SER A 272 -13.71 17.53 -6.24
N ASN A 273 -12.89 16.48 -6.17
CA ASN A 273 -13.32 15.09 -6.36
C ASN A 273 -14.37 14.66 -5.34
N PHE A 274 -14.26 15.11 -4.08
CA PHE A 274 -15.24 14.81 -3.03
C PHE A 274 -16.61 15.39 -3.36
N TRP A 275 -16.67 16.67 -3.70
CA TRP A 275 -17.94 17.34 -3.99
C TRP A 275 -18.57 16.85 -5.29
N VAL A 276 -17.78 16.59 -6.34
CA VAL A 276 -18.28 15.95 -7.57
C VAL A 276 -18.85 14.56 -7.26
N LEU A 277 -18.14 13.74 -6.48
CA LEU A 277 -18.64 12.42 -6.11
C LEU A 277 -19.93 12.51 -5.27
N LEU A 278 -20.00 13.42 -4.31
CA LEU A 278 -21.18 13.61 -3.48
C LEU A 278 -22.39 14.06 -4.29
N ASP A 279 -22.21 15.02 -5.19
CA ASP A 279 -23.26 15.52 -6.09
C ASP A 279 -23.76 14.40 -7.03
N ASN A 280 -22.84 13.61 -7.59
CA ASN A 280 -23.16 12.43 -8.39
C ASN A 280 -23.92 11.36 -7.58
N LEU A 281 -23.58 11.17 -6.30
CA LEU A 281 -24.22 10.17 -5.44
C LEU A 281 -25.54 10.62 -4.84
N TRP A 282 -25.75 11.93 -4.71
CA TRP A 282 -26.87 12.50 -3.97
C TRP A 282 -28.25 11.96 -4.39
N PRO A 283 -28.58 11.87 -5.70
CA PRO A 283 -29.88 11.33 -6.14
C PRO A 283 -30.10 9.88 -5.72
N TYR A 284 -29.04 9.07 -5.72
CA TYR A 284 -29.10 7.66 -5.35
C TYR A 284 -29.22 7.48 -3.82
N LEU A 285 -28.51 8.31 -3.05
CA LEU A 285 -28.58 8.30 -1.59
C LEU A 285 -29.97 8.67 -1.08
N GLU A 286 -30.65 9.63 -1.71
CA GLU A 286 -32.03 9.99 -1.37
C GLU A 286 -33.00 8.80 -1.53
N VAL A 287 -32.87 8.04 -2.62
CA VAL A 287 -33.69 6.84 -2.85
C VAL A 287 -33.37 5.75 -1.83
N ILE A 288 -32.08 5.50 -1.55
CA ILE A 288 -31.66 4.50 -0.57
C ILE A 288 -32.18 4.85 0.83
N TRP A 289 -32.08 6.12 1.25
CA TRP A 289 -32.58 6.56 2.56
C TRP A 289 -34.09 6.43 2.71
N GLN A 290 -34.85 6.54 1.62
CA GLN A 290 -36.30 6.29 1.65
C GLN A 290 -36.65 4.80 1.77
N LEU A 291 -35.86 3.91 1.14
CA LEU A 291 -36.12 2.47 1.13
C LEU A 291 -35.59 1.74 2.38
N LEU A 292 -34.46 2.20 2.94
CA LEU A 292 -33.73 1.49 3.98
C LEU A 292 -34.54 1.25 5.27
N PRO A 293 -35.31 2.21 5.82
CA PRO A 293 -36.16 1.98 6.99
C PRO A 293 -37.21 0.87 6.76
N THR A 294 -37.70 0.75 5.51
CA THR A 294 -38.67 -0.28 5.13
C THR A 294 -38.01 -1.66 5.04
N LEU A 295 -36.81 -1.77 4.48
CA LEU A 295 -36.06 -3.03 4.40
C LEU A 295 -35.49 -3.48 5.76
N ASN A 296 -35.17 -2.55 6.66
CA ASN A 296 -34.68 -2.81 8.01
C ASN A 296 -35.79 -3.11 9.03
N TRP A 297 -37.06 -3.13 8.60
CA TRP A 297 -38.22 -3.37 9.47
C TRP A 297 -38.37 -2.37 10.64
N GLU A 298 -37.95 -1.10 10.47
CA GLU A 298 -38.12 -0.06 11.49
C GLU A 298 -39.61 0.22 11.79
N HIS A 299 -40.46 0.09 10.77
CA HIS A 299 -41.91 0.15 10.87
C HIS A 299 -42.54 -1.18 10.44
N PRO A 300 -42.68 -2.17 11.35
CA PRO A 300 -43.00 -3.55 10.99
C PRO A 300 -44.28 -3.72 10.17
N THR A 301 -45.31 -2.90 10.42
CA THR A 301 -46.58 -2.94 9.69
C THR A 301 -46.43 -2.42 8.26
N HIS A 302 -45.67 -1.34 8.06
CA HIS A 302 -45.42 -0.76 6.74
C HIS A 302 -44.55 -1.71 5.90
N SER A 303 -43.44 -2.19 6.48
CA SER A 303 -42.54 -3.17 5.85
C SER A 303 -43.26 -4.45 5.48
N PHE A 304 -44.14 -4.97 6.35
CA PHE A 304 -44.93 -6.15 6.04
C PHE A 304 -45.90 -5.93 4.87
N MET A 305 -46.59 -4.78 4.84
CA MET A 305 -47.51 -4.47 3.75
C MET A 305 -46.77 -4.27 2.42
N CYS A 306 -45.61 -3.61 2.42
CA CYS A 306 -44.73 -3.49 1.27
C CYS A 306 -44.20 -4.86 0.81
N PHE A 307 -43.78 -5.72 1.73
CA PHE A 307 -43.33 -7.08 1.42
C PHE A 307 -44.43 -7.90 0.75
N VAL A 308 -45.65 -7.90 1.33
CA VAL A 308 -46.81 -8.62 0.76
C VAL A 308 -47.18 -8.06 -0.61
N LEU A 309 -47.15 -6.74 -0.79
CA LEU A 309 -47.41 -6.10 -2.08
C LEU A 309 -46.36 -6.50 -3.13
N CYS A 310 -45.07 -6.46 -2.80
CA CYS A 310 -43.99 -6.84 -3.71
C CYS A 310 -44.06 -8.33 -4.09
N VAL A 311 -44.34 -9.21 -3.12
CA VAL A 311 -44.55 -10.64 -3.37
C VAL A 311 -45.78 -10.87 -4.25
N TRP A 312 -46.89 -10.18 -3.96
CA TRP A 312 -48.10 -10.24 -4.78
C TRP A 312 -47.86 -9.75 -6.21
N LEU A 313 -47.12 -8.66 -6.40
CA LEU A 313 -46.74 -8.15 -7.73
C LEU A 313 -45.87 -9.17 -8.48
N CYS A 314 -44.87 -9.77 -7.82
CA CYS A 314 -44.01 -10.80 -8.45
C CYS A 314 -44.77 -12.07 -8.84
N LEU A 315 -45.80 -12.45 -8.07
CA LEU A 315 -46.61 -13.64 -8.33
C LEU A 315 -47.74 -13.38 -9.35
N SER A 316 -48.31 -12.16 -9.35
CA SER A 316 -49.48 -11.81 -10.16
C SER A 316 -49.12 -11.25 -11.53
N LEU A 317 -47.98 -10.57 -11.64
CA LEU A 317 -47.51 -9.98 -12.90
C LEU A 317 -46.38 -10.85 -13.48
N GLN A 318 -46.77 -11.85 -14.27
CA GLN A 318 -45.83 -12.71 -15.02
C GLN A 318 -44.87 -11.91 -15.90
N TRP A 319 -45.31 -10.74 -16.36
CA TRP A 319 -44.57 -9.83 -17.22
C TRP A 319 -43.81 -8.73 -16.47
N LEU A 320 -43.77 -8.72 -15.12
CA LEU A 320 -43.11 -7.65 -14.37
C LEU A 320 -41.64 -7.43 -14.79
N PRO A 321 -40.81 -8.47 -14.97
CA PRO A 321 -39.44 -8.28 -15.48
C PRO A 321 -39.42 -7.67 -16.89
N VAL A 322 -40.39 -8.04 -17.74
CA VAL A 322 -40.55 -7.49 -19.09
C VAL A 322 -40.98 -6.03 -19.04
N VAL A 323 -41.91 -5.65 -18.15
CA VAL A 323 -42.35 -4.26 -17.94
C VAL A 323 -41.19 -3.38 -17.48
N ILE A 324 -40.34 -3.88 -16.56
CA ILE A 324 -39.13 -3.18 -16.12
C ILE A 324 -38.16 -2.97 -17.30
N HIS A 325 -37.92 -4.00 -18.12
CA HIS A 325 -37.07 -3.88 -19.29
C HIS A 325 -37.66 -2.92 -20.34
N LEU A 326 -38.98 -2.94 -20.56
CA LEU A 326 -39.67 -2.01 -21.46
C LEU A 326 -39.57 -0.56 -20.96
N ALA A 327 -39.65 -0.33 -19.65
CA ALA A 327 -39.45 0.99 -19.06
C ALA A 327 -38.02 1.50 -19.27
N LEU A 328 -37.00 0.64 -19.09
CA LEU A 328 -35.61 0.98 -19.36
C LEU A 328 -35.37 1.27 -20.85
N ILE A 329 -35.93 0.45 -21.75
CA ILE A 329 -35.87 0.68 -23.20
C ILE A 329 -36.54 2.02 -23.55
N ALA A 330 -37.71 2.30 -22.98
CA ALA A 330 -38.42 3.57 -23.19
C ALA A 330 -37.61 4.77 -22.67
N PHE A 331 -36.91 4.63 -21.54
CA PHE A 331 -36.02 5.67 -21.01
C PHE A 331 -34.85 5.95 -21.97
N VAL A 332 -34.17 4.90 -22.47
CA VAL A 332 -33.07 5.04 -23.44
C VAL A 332 -33.56 5.66 -24.75
N LEU A 333 -34.72 5.25 -25.25
CA LEU A 333 -35.32 5.82 -26.45
C LEU A 333 -35.75 7.27 -26.23
N ARG A 334 -36.29 7.62 -25.07
CA ARG A 334 -36.63 9.01 -24.73
C ARG A 334 -35.37 9.89 -24.78
N ASN A 335 -34.26 9.46 -24.18
CA ASN A 335 -33.02 10.21 -24.20
C ASN A 335 -32.48 10.39 -25.63
N TYR A 336 -32.62 9.38 -26.50
CA TYR A 336 -32.32 9.50 -27.94
C TYR A 336 -33.16 10.59 -28.62
N PHE A 337 -34.47 10.63 -28.35
CA PHE A 337 -35.35 11.63 -28.94
C PHE A 337 -35.08 13.03 -28.40
N GLU A 338 -34.83 13.20 -27.10
CA GLU A 338 -34.48 14.50 -26.53
C GLU A 338 -33.19 15.05 -27.16
N LEU A 339 -32.14 14.23 -27.30
CA LEU A 339 -30.88 14.64 -27.94
C LEU A 339 -31.08 15.08 -29.41
N ASN A 340 -31.88 14.32 -30.18
CA ASN A 340 -32.15 14.64 -31.59
C ASN A 340 -33.13 15.80 -31.79
N ILE A 341 -34.05 16.06 -30.85
CA ILE A 341 -34.95 17.22 -30.91
C ILE A 341 -34.17 18.50 -30.59
N HIS A 342 -33.23 18.48 -29.63
CA HIS A 342 -32.37 19.62 -29.32
C HIS A 342 -31.42 19.99 -30.47
N SER A 343 -30.93 19.00 -31.24
CA SER A 343 -30.12 19.27 -32.45
C SER A 343 -30.95 19.80 -33.63
N PHE A 344 -32.25 19.45 -33.69
CA PHE A 344 -33.18 19.94 -34.71
C PHE A 344 -33.80 21.31 -34.38
N ALA A 345 -33.94 21.65 -33.09
CA ALA A 345 -34.42 22.96 -32.65
C ALA A 345 -33.35 24.06 -32.82
N SER A 346 -32.07 23.75 -32.53
CA SER A 346 -30.97 24.71 -32.66
C SER A 346 -30.63 25.10 -34.10
N THR A 347 -31.09 24.32 -35.09
CA THR A 347 -30.90 24.62 -36.52
C THR A 347 -31.94 25.58 -37.11
N ASN A 348 -33.05 25.85 -36.41
CA ASN A 348 -34.13 26.71 -36.91
C ASN A 348 -34.08 28.17 -36.41
N ASP A 349 -33.35 28.48 -35.33
CA ASP A 349 -33.30 29.84 -34.75
C ASP A 349 -32.11 30.70 -35.22
N ALA A 350 -31.34 30.26 -36.21
CA ALA A 350 -30.16 30.96 -36.72
C ALA A 350 -30.46 32.04 -37.80
N LYS A 351 -31.56 32.80 -37.67
CA LYS A 351 -31.85 33.99 -38.50
C LYS A 351 -32.55 35.09 -37.69
N ASP A 352 -31.78 35.95 -37.04
CA ASP A 352 -31.89 37.43 -37.06
C ASP A 352 -31.06 38.06 -35.91
N HIS A 353 -30.25 39.07 -36.25
CA HIS A 353 -29.37 39.90 -35.39
C HIS A 353 -30.16 41.02 -34.64
N PRO A 354 -29.56 41.93 -33.82
CA PRO A 354 -28.47 41.89 -32.82
C PRO A 354 -28.74 42.66 -31.48
N SER A 355 -27.80 42.53 -30.53
CA SER A 355 -27.35 43.46 -29.46
C SER A 355 -28.30 44.02 -28.38
N LEU A 356 -28.04 43.65 -27.11
CA LEU A 356 -27.87 44.57 -25.96
C LEU A 356 -27.35 43.83 -24.71
N ASN A 357 -26.37 44.43 -24.04
CA ASN A 357 -25.73 43.96 -22.80
C ASN A 357 -26.72 43.94 -21.61
N MET A 358 -26.74 42.84 -20.84
CA MET A 358 -27.06 42.89 -19.41
C MET A 358 -26.56 41.62 -18.69
N ASP A 359 -25.65 41.84 -17.74
CA ASP A 359 -25.30 41.07 -16.53
C ASP A 359 -25.61 39.56 -16.48
N SER A 360 -24.55 38.78 -16.64
CA SER A 360 -24.51 37.33 -16.51
C SER A 360 -24.48 36.90 -15.04
N ASN A 361 -25.66 36.59 -14.49
CA ASN A 361 -25.84 35.55 -13.47
C ASN A 361 -26.82 34.53 -14.06
N GLY A 362 -26.33 33.34 -14.43
CA GLY A 362 -27.15 32.28 -15.00
C GLY A 362 -26.31 31.30 -15.82
N ASP A 363 -25.61 30.40 -15.13
CA ASP A 363 -24.88 29.29 -15.75
C ASP A 363 -25.84 28.36 -16.51
N VAL A 364 -25.69 28.32 -17.84
CA VAL A 364 -26.29 27.31 -18.71
C VAL A 364 -25.15 26.53 -19.39
N ASN A 365 -25.08 25.25 -19.02
CA ASN A 365 -24.39 24.12 -19.63
C ASN A 365 -23.68 24.36 -20.97
N ASN A 366 -22.36 24.59 -20.88
CA ASN A 366 -21.40 23.97 -21.79
C ASN A 366 -20.73 22.83 -21.02
N GLY A 367 -20.48 21.69 -21.67
CA GLY A 367 -19.92 20.46 -21.07
C GLY A 367 -18.48 20.58 -20.53
N GLN A 368 -18.22 21.53 -19.65
CA GLN A 368 -17.06 21.54 -18.77
C GLN A 368 -17.38 20.69 -17.53
N PHE A 369 -16.48 19.77 -17.20
CA PHE A 369 -16.50 19.04 -15.94
C PHE A 369 -16.71 20.02 -14.78
N ARG A 370 -17.74 19.78 -13.94
CA ARG A 370 -18.02 20.60 -12.75
C ARG A 370 -16.77 20.61 -11.86
N GLN A 371 -16.09 21.75 -11.81
CA GLN A 371 -14.87 21.92 -11.02
C GLN A 371 -15.18 22.78 -9.80
N TYR A 372 -15.11 22.19 -8.61
CA TYR A 372 -15.27 22.93 -7.36
C TYR A 372 -13.89 23.45 -6.93
N SER A 373 -13.72 24.77 -6.91
CA SER A 373 -12.49 25.40 -6.43
C SER A 373 -12.55 25.60 -4.91
N LEU A 374 -11.40 25.45 -4.22
CA LEU A 374 -11.32 25.97 -2.86
C LEU A 374 -11.40 27.50 -2.88
N PRO A 375 -11.87 28.12 -1.79
CA PRO A 375 -11.76 29.56 -1.57
C PRO A 375 -10.34 30.06 -1.85
N SER A 376 -10.24 31.21 -2.52
CA SER A 376 -8.99 31.75 -3.09
C SER A 376 -7.83 31.89 -2.09
N GLY A 377 -8.12 32.04 -0.79
CA GLY A 377 -7.11 32.08 0.28
C GLY A 377 -6.53 30.71 0.70
N PHE A 378 -7.22 29.59 0.45
CA PHE A 378 -6.82 28.26 0.92
C PHE A 378 -5.98 27.46 -0.08
N ASN A 379 -6.09 27.75 -1.39
CA ASN A 379 -5.39 26.98 -2.44
C ASN A 379 -3.86 27.01 -2.30
N HIS A 380 -3.30 28.19 -2.02
CA HIS A 380 -1.85 28.35 -1.88
C HIS A 380 -1.35 27.83 -0.53
N LEU A 381 -2.14 27.98 0.53
CA LEU A 381 -1.77 27.57 1.88
C LEU A 381 -1.76 26.04 2.01
N MET A 382 -2.81 25.38 1.51
CA MET A 382 -2.95 23.92 1.59
C MET A 382 -1.91 23.18 0.76
N ASN A 383 -1.65 23.60 -0.49
CA ASN A 383 -0.62 22.94 -1.31
C ASN A 383 0.79 23.10 -0.72
N LYS A 384 1.09 24.25 -0.10
CA LYS A 384 2.37 24.51 0.57
C LYS A 384 2.48 23.74 1.88
N MET A 385 1.39 23.63 2.64
CA MET A 385 1.32 22.86 3.89
C MET A 385 1.46 21.36 3.61
N THR A 386 0.76 20.82 2.61
CA THR A 386 0.84 19.39 2.24
C THR A 386 2.22 18.93 1.78
N HIS A 387 3.05 19.83 1.25
CA HIS A 387 4.44 19.54 0.87
C HIS A 387 5.40 19.56 2.07
N VAL A 388 5.01 20.18 3.19
CA VAL A 388 5.87 20.44 4.34
C VAL A 388 5.44 19.65 5.59
N THR A 389 4.16 19.27 5.71
CA THR A 389 3.60 18.69 6.95
C THR A 389 3.16 17.23 6.86
N ILE A 390 3.10 16.63 5.66
CA ILE A 390 2.51 15.29 5.46
C ILE A 390 3.61 14.27 5.14
N ASP A 391 3.67 13.18 5.90
CA ASP A 391 4.60 12.07 5.67
C ASP A 391 4.32 11.36 4.31
N GLN A 392 5.30 10.63 3.76
CA GLN A 392 5.15 9.98 2.45
C GLN A 392 4.04 8.90 2.39
N GLU A 393 3.81 8.15 3.46
CA GLU A 393 2.74 7.17 3.61
C GLU A 393 1.36 7.83 3.73
N THR A 394 1.24 8.93 4.48
CA THR A 394 0.01 9.73 4.52
C THR A 394 -0.26 10.42 3.18
N LYS A 395 0.78 10.94 2.50
CA LYS A 395 0.67 11.47 1.13
C LYS A 395 0.18 10.39 0.17
N ARG A 396 0.69 9.15 0.25
CA ARG A 396 0.22 8.00 -0.55
C ARG A 396 -1.21 7.61 -0.23
N THR A 397 -1.60 7.65 1.04
CA THR A 397 -2.97 7.33 1.47
C THR A 397 -3.96 8.38 0.98
N LEU A 398 -3.64 9.67 1.15
CA LEU A 398 -4.45 10.78 0.65
C LEU A 398 -4.51 10.81 -0.88
N GLN A 399 -3.40 10.49 -1.54
CA GLN A 399 -3.37 10.27 -2.99
C GLN A 399 -4.31 9.13 -3.38
N SER A 400 -4.25 7.98 -2.70
CA SER A 400 -5.15 6.85 -2.92
C SER A 400 -6.62 7.25 -2.73
N VAL A 401 -6.96 8.00 -1.68
CA VAL A 401 -8.33 8.49 -1.43
C VAL A 401 -8.78 9.46 -2.53
N GLN A 402 -7.96 10.46 -2.87
CA GLN A 402 -8.23 11.42 -3.96
C GLN A 402 -8.55 10.69 -5.26
N ASN A 403 -7.72 9.70 -5.60
CA ASN A 403 -7.81 8.94 -6.83
C ASN A 403 -9.01 7.99 -6.84
N ASN A 404 -9.29 7.34 -5.72
CA ASN A 404 -10.48 6.49 -5.57
C ASN A 404 -11.77 7.30 -5.73
N MET A 405 -11.84 8.52 -5.19
CA MET A 405 -13.02 9.38 -5.35
C MET A 405 -13.24 9.80 -6.80
N ALA A 406 -12.17 10.18 -7.51
CA ALA A 406 -12.24 10.48 -8.94
C ALA A 406 -12.70 9.26 -9.75
N TRP A 407 -12.18 8.08 -9.42
CA TRP A 407 -12.54 6.83 -10.09
C TRP A 407 -14.01 6.47 -9.89
N TRP A 408 -14.52 6.55 -8.65
CA TRP A 408 -15.94 6.31 -8.35
C TRP A 408 -16.86 7.31 -9.05
N SER A 409 -16.50 8.61 -9.07
CA SER A 409 -17.26 9.62 -9.80
C SER A 409 -17.29 9.31 -11.30
N SER A 410 -16.16 8.91 -11.88
CA SER A 410 -16.08 8.51 -13.28
C SER A 410 -16.92 7.28 -13.58
N ILE A 411 -16.97 6.28 -12.69
CA ILE A 411 -17.84 5.10 -12.87
C ILE A 411 -19.31 5.51 -12.90
N ILE A 412 -19.75 6.35 -11.96
CA ILE A 412 -21.14 6.80 -11.90
C ILE A 412 -21.48 7.57 -13.18
N ASN A 413 -20.61 8.48 -13.61
CA ASN A 413 -20.79 9.21 -14.87
C ASN A 413 -20.79 8.25 -16.08
N ASN A 414 -19.92 7.25 -16.12
CA ASN A 414 -19.88 6.25 -17.19
C ASN A 414 -21.16 5.41 -17.24
N LEU A 415 -21.75 5.08 -16.08
CA LEU A 415 -23.04 4.41 -16.00
C LEU A 415 -24.19 5.30 -16.49
N GLU A 416 -24.12 6.60 -16.27
CA GLU A 416 -25.09 7.56 -16.82
C GLU A 416 -24.90 7.73 -18.34
N LEU A 417 -23.65 7.79 -18.80
CA LEU A 417 -23.27 7.85 -20.22
C LEU A 417 -23.74 6.63 -21.01
N MET A 418 -23.85 5.45 -20.39
CA MET A 418 -24.44 4.26 -21.02
C MET A 418 -25.85 4.52 -21.56
N PHE A 419 -26.59 5.47 -20.99
CA PHE A 419 -27.99 5.77 -21.32
C PHE A 419 -28.20 7.17 -21.93
N SER A 420 -27.15 7.99 -22.12
CA SER A 420 -27.24 9.38 -22.60
C SER A 420 -27.09 9.57 -24.12
N TRP A 421 -26.72 8.52 -24.87
CA TRP A 421 -26.44 8.54 -26.32
C TRP A 421 -25.25 9.42 -26.76
N GLU A 422 -24.40 9.85 -25.83
CA GLU A 422 -23.16 10.57 -26.18
C GLU A 422 -22.19 9.70 -27.01
N ASP A 423 -22.02 8.42 -26.65
CA ASP A 423 -21.38 7.41 -27.50
C ASP A 423 -22.46 6.54 -28.17
N THR A 424 -22.79 6.92 -29.40
CA THR A 424 -23.82 6.23 -30.21
C THR A 424 -23.58 4.74 -30.39
N PHE A 425 -22.33 4.28 -30.50
CA PHE A 425 -22.03 2.86 -30.70
C PHE A 425 -22.19 2.06 -29.42
N TYR A 426 -21.77 2.62 -28.29
CA TYR A 426 -21.86 1.96 -27.01
C TYR A 426 -23.30 1.89 -26.49
N THR A 427 -24.04 3.01 -26.50
CA THR A 427 -25.45 3.05 -26.10
C THR A 427 -26.33 2.20 -27.03
N ALA A 428 -26.04 2.12 -28.33
CA ALA A 428 -26.76 1.22 -29.25
C ALA A 428 -26.55 -0.27 -28.92
N ARG A 429 -25.35 -0.67 -28.47
CA ARG A 429 -25.09 -2.04 -27.99
C ARG A 429 -25.82 -2.33 -26.69
N VAL A 430 -25.86 -1.37 -25.76
CA VAL A 430 -26.64 -1.49 -24.51
C VAL A 430 -28.13 -1.66 -24.82
N LEU A 431 -28.68 -0.86 -25.74
CA LEU A 431 -30.05 -1.00 -26.21
C LEU A 431 -30.30 -2.39 -26.84
N LEU A 432 -29.38 -2.88 -27.68
CA LEU A 432 -29.46 -4.22 -28.26
C LEU A 432 -29.49 -5.31 -27.17
N TYR A 433 -28.61 -5.23 -26.16
CA TYR A 433 -28.60 -6.18 -25.04
C TYR A 433 -29.87 -6.11 -24.20
N LEU A 434 -30.42 -4.92 -23.95
CA LEU A 434 -31.69 -4.74 -23.26
C LEU A 434 -32.84 -5.38 -24.04
N ILE A 435 -32.86 -5.25 -25.37
CA ILE A 435 -33.86 -5.89 -26.25
C ILE A 435 -33.70 -7.42 -26.21
N VAL A 436 -32.48 -7.94 -26.35
CA VAL A 436 -32.21 -9.39 -26.30
C VAL A 436 -32.58 -9.97 -24.92
N SER A 437 -32.22 -9.29 -23.83
CA SER A 437 -32.59 -9.68 -22.46
C SER A 437 -34.11 -9.65 -22.25
N CYS A 438 -34.78 -8.61 -22.77
CA CYS A 438 -36.24 -8.49 -22.75
C CYS A 438 -36.89 -9.69 -23.43
N VAL A 439 -36.44 -10.05 -24.65
CA VAL A 439 -36.92 -11.24 -25.37
C VAL A 439 -36.63 -12.52 -24.58
N LEU A 440 -35.45 -12.65 -23.96
CA LEU A 440 -35.12 -13.82 -23.14
C LEU A 440 -36.07 -13.96 -21.93
N HIS A 441 -36.50 -12.84 -21.33
CA HIS A 441 -37.47 -12.83 -20.23
C HIS A 441 -38.90 -13.16 -20.67
N ILE A 442 -39.21 -13.04 -21.96
CA ILE A 442 -40.46 -13.53 -22.56
C ILE A 442 -40.43 -15.06 -22.68
N VAL A 443 -39.27 -15.63 -23.05
CA VAL A 443 -39.08 -17.07 -23.27
C VAL A 443 -38.89 -17.83 -21.95
N ILE A 444 -38.18 -17.24 -20.97
CA ILE A 444 -37.89 -17.86 -19.67
C ILE A 444 -38.57 -17.05 -18.56
N PRO A 445 -39.59 -17.61 -17.87
CA PRO A 445 -40.30 -16.91 -16.80
C PRO A 445 -39.43 -16.75 -15.54
N ASN A 446 -38.63 -15.68 -15.50
CA ASN A 446 -37.72 -15.34 -14.40
C ASN A 446 -38.42 -14.81 -13.13
N LYS A 447 -39.75 -14.92 -13.04
CA LYS A 447 -40.54 -14.42 -11.89
C LYS A 447 -40.12 -15.02 -10.56
N TYR A 448 -39.64 -16.27 -10.55
CA TYR A 448 -39.17 -16.93 -9.33
C TYR A 448 -37.79 -16.47 -8.87
N LEU A 449 -36.93 -16.04 -9.81
CA LEU A 449 -35.65 -15.40 -9.47
C LEU A 449 -35.87 -14.02 -8.87
N LEU A 450 -36.78 -13.23 -9.47
CA LEU A 450 -37.18 -11.94 -8.92
C LEU A 450 -37.85 -12.10 -7.55
N LEU A 451 -38.73 -13.10 -7.38
CA LEU A 451 -39.34 -13.42 -6.10
C LEU A 451 -38.30 -13.81 -5.04
N ALA A 452 -37.34 -14.67 -5.38
CA ALA A 452 -36.27 -15.07 -4.46
C ALA A 452 -35.42 -13.86 -4.03
N PHE A 453 -35.15 -12.94 -4.96
CA PHE A 453 -34.43 -11.70 -4.67
C PHE A 453 -35.23 -10.76 -3.74
N VAL A 454 -36.51 -10.53 -4.02
CA VAL A 454 -37.40 -9.72 -3.18
C VAL A 454 -37.54 -10.32 -1.77
N VAL A 455 -37.70 -11.65 -1.67
CA VAL A 455 -37.74 -12.34 -0.39
C VAL A 455 -36.42 -12.19 0.36
N TYR A 456 -35.29 -12.36 -0.31
CA TYR A 456 -33.97 -12.15 0.28
C TYR A 456 -33.81 -10.72 0.82
N LEU A 457 -34.16 -9.70 0.04
CA LEU A 457 -34.01 -8.30 0.44
C LEU A 457 -34.74 -7.95 1.74
N PHE A 458 -35.96 -8.46 1.90
CA PHE A 458 -36.77 -8.22 3.10
C PHE A 458 -36.40 -9.14 4.26
N VAL A 459 -35.93 -10.36 4.00
CA VAL A 459 -35.71 -11.37 5.05
C VAL A 459 -34.28 -11.31 5.61
N GLN A 460 -33.28 -10.83 4.85
CA GLN A 460 -31.87 -10.87 5.24
C GLN A 460 -31.56 -10.15 6.56
N TRP A 461 -32.34 -9.12 6.90
CA TRP A 461 -32.18 -8.31 8.12
C TRP A 461 -33.04 -8.81 9.30
N THR A 462 -33.79 -9.90 9.12
CA THR A 462 -34.65 -10.46 10.17
C THR A 462 -33.91 -11.44 11.07
N VAL A 463 -34.23 -11.43 12.37
CA VAL A 463 -33.64 -12.33 13.38
C VAL A 463 -33.72 -13.83 12.98
N PRO A 464 -34.82 -14.34 12.42
CA PRO A 464 -34.90 -15.75 12.01
C PRO A 464 -33.94 -16.12 10.87
N PHE A 465 -33.68 -15.21 9.92
CA PHE A 465 -32.73 -15.45 8.83
C PHE A 465 -31.29 -15.43 9.31
N LEU A 466 -30.96 -14.48 10.17
CA LEU A 466 -29.67 -14.44 10.87
C LEU A 466 -29.46 -15.75 11.65
N TRP A 467 -30.47 -16.21 12.40
CA TRP A 467 -30.38 -17.49 13.10
C TRP A 467 -30.20 -18.68 12.17
N PHE A 468 -30.95 -18.72 11.05
CA PHE A 468 -30.86 -19.79 10.06
C PHE A 468 -29.49 -19.84 9.36
N THR A 469 -28.94 -18.68 8.97
CA THR A 469 -27.61 -18.62 8.36
C THR A 469 -26.52 -19.04 9.35
N HIS A 470 -26.61 -18.63 10.61
CA HIS A 470 -25.74 -19.10 11.69
C HIS A 470 -25.88 -20.61 11.93
N PHE A 471 -27.10 -21.17 11.85
CA PHE A 471 -27.36 -22.60 11.99
C PHE A 471 -26.77 -23.41 10.82
N ILE A 472 -26.94 -22.96 9.57
CA ILE A 472 -26.31 -23.59 8.39
C ILE A 472 -24.79 -23.51 8.48
N HIS A 473 -24.26 -22.38 8.93
CA HIS A 473 -22.82 -22.23 9.17
C HIS A 473 -22.33 -23.20 10.25
N ALA A 474 -23.08 -23.34 11.35
CA ALA A 474 -22.78 -24.29 12.41
C ALA A 474 -22.81 -25.75 11.91
N ILE A 475 -23.81 -26.16 11.13
CA ILE A 475 -23.87 -27.49 10.51
C ILE A 475 -22.65 -27.72 9.62
N ARG A 476 -22.30 -26.75 8.76
CA ARG A 476 -21.14 -26.85 7.87
C ARG A 476 -19.83 -27.01 8.66
N GLN A 477 -19.69 -26.29 9.78
CA GLN A 477 -18.56 -26.44 10.69
C GLN A 477 -18.56 -27.81 11.39
N SER A 478 -19.71 -28.29 11.84
CA SER A 478 -19.85 -29.62 12.44
C SER A 478 -19.50 -30.74 11.46
N VAL A 479 -19.95 -30.66 10.21
CA VAL A 479 -19.60 -31.64 9.15
C VAL A 479 -18.10 -31.61 8.85
N ARG A 480 -17.50 -30.41 8.73
CA ARG A 480 -16.05 -30.27 8.53
C ARG A 480 -15.26 -30.84 9.70
N SER A 481 -15.70 -30.60 10.93
CA SER A 481 -15.12 -31.16 12.15
C SER A 481 -15.21 -32.69 12.17
N LEU A 482 -16.36 -33.25 11.77
CA LEU A 482 -16.57 -34.71 11.73
C LEU A 482 -15.69 -35.38 10.66
N VAL A 483 -15.57 -34.76 9.49
CA VAL A 483 -14.66 -35.21 8.41
C VAL A 483 -13.20 -35.11 8.84
N HIS A 484 -12.85 -34.05 9.58
CA HIS A 484 -11.51 -33.88 10.14
C HIS A 484 -11.19 -34.96 11.20
N GLN A 485 -12.12 -35.25 12.12
CA GLN A 485 -11.97 -36.35 13.07
C GLN A 485 -11.87 -37.71 12.39
N HIS A 486 -12.59 -37.93 11.29
CA HIS A 486 -12.50 -39.17 10.52
C HIS A 486 -11.13 -39.29 9.84
N ARG A 487 -10.59 -38.20 9.27
CA ARG A 487 -9.22 -38.17 8.71
C ARG A 487 -8.13 -38.38 9.74
N LEU A 488 -8.29 -37.83 10.96
CA LEU A 488 -7.38 -38.07 12.07
C LEU A 488 -7.41 -39.54 12.52
N ARG A 489 -8.59 -40.16 12.56
CA ARG A 489 -8.70 -41.59 12.86
C ARG A 489 -8.10 -42.48 11.78
N SER A 490 -8.27 -42.12 10.49
CA SER A 490 -7.63 -42.87 9.40
C SER A 490 -6.11 -42.70 9.38
N SER A 491 -5.59 -41.50 9.70
CA SER A 491 -4.14 -41.27 9.78
C SER A 491 -3.51 -41.98 10.99
N MET A 492 -4.20 -42.00 12.14
CA MET A 492 -3.75 -42.77 13.31
C MET A 492 -3.79 -44.29 13.05
N ALA A 493 -4.78 -44.79 12.32
CA ALA A 493 -4.85 -46.19 11.91
C ALA A 493 -3.74 -46.57 10.91
N GLN A 494 -3.34 -45.65 10.02
CA GLN A 494 -2.18 -45.83 9.12
C GLN A 494 -0.85 -45.75 9.86
N ALA A 495 -0.71 -44.86 10.84
CA ALA A 495 0.46 -44.76 11.69
C ALA A 495 0.67 -46.06 12.51
N ASP A 496 -0.41 -46.64 13.05
CA ASP A 496 -0.39 -47.89 13.83
C ASP A 496 -0.14 -49.14 12.94
N LEU A 497 -0.34 -49.02 11.62
CA LEU A 497 0.01 -50.05 10.64
C LEU A 497 1.48 -49.95 10.20
N SER A 498 2.01 -48.72 10.09
CA SER A 498 3.44 -48.48 9.78
C SER A 498 4.38 -48.86 10.93
N THR A 499 3.92 -48.82 12.18
CA THR A 499 4.70 -49.29 13.35
C THR A 499 4.72 -50.81 13.52
N ARG A 500 3.91 -51.56 12.75
CA ARG A 500 3.82 -53.03 12.82
C ARG A 500 4.55 -53.79 11.70
N LEU A 501 5.22 -53.09 10.78
CA LEU A 501 6.00 -53.72 9.71
C LEU A 501 7.51 -53.67 10.03
N PRO A 502 8.21 -54.80 10.19
CA PRO A 502 9.66 -54.82 10.41
C PRO A 502 10.41 -54.54 9.11
N GLY A 503 11.26 -53.50 9.12
CA GLY A 503 12.23 -53.24 8.06
C GLY A 503 13.31 -54.32 8.03
N VAL A 504 13.46 -54.97 6.87
CA VAL A 504 14.55 -55.91 6.57
C VAL A 504 15.83 -55.11 6.32
N GLY A 505 16.79 -55.23 7.24
CA GLY A 505 18.18 -54.81 7.07
C GLY A 505 19.10 -55.93 7.56
N LEU A 506 19.78 -56.59 6.63
CA LEU A 506 20.66 -57.74 6.84
C LEU A 506 22.11 -57.29 7.09
N GLY A 507 22.74 -57.95 8.08
CA GLY A 507 24.19 -58.04 8.28
C GLY A 507 24.70 -57.23 9.47
N GLY A 508 25.37 -57.77 10.49
CA GLY A 508 25.84 -59.11 10.81
C GLY A 508 26.76 -59.00 12.04
N GLY A 509 26.90 -60.08 12.81
CA GLY A 509 28.05 -60.25 13.72
C GLY A 509 27.80 -60.25 15.23
N HIS A 510 27.41 -61.41 15.75
CA HIS A 510 27.98 -62.12 16.91
C HIS A 510 28.14 -61.49 18.33
N ASN A 511 27.54 -62.24 19.28
CA ASN A 511 28.05 -62.68 20.59
C ASN A 511 28.14 -61.63 21.72
N LEU A 512 27.83 -61.90 23.00
CA LEU A 512 27.66 -63.16 23.74
C LEU A 512 26.80 -62.89 25.02
N ALA A 513 26.16 -63.94 25.52
CA ALA A 513 25.52 -64.08 26.84
C ALA A 513 26.37 -63.51 28.00
N ASP A 514 25.81 -63.00 29.11
CA ASP A 514 25.12 -63.84 30.09
C ASP A 514 24.14 -63.12 31.05
N GLN A 515 23.24 -63.96 31.55
CA GLN A 515 22.01 -63.82 32.36
C GLN A 515 22.23 -63.48 33.88
N PRO A 516 21.28 -63.72 34.83
CA PRO A 516 19.89 -63.23 35.02
C PRO A 516 19.52 -62.89 36.50
N ARG A 517 18.34 -62.26 36.71
CA ARG A 517 17.28 -62.51 37.75
C ARG A 517 16.50 -61.21 38.01
N ALA A 518 15.32 -61.04 37.41
CA ALA A 518 14.00 -61.51 37.88
C ALA A 518 13.32 -60.61 38.92
N MET A 519 12.40 -59.75 38.46
CA MET A 519 11.10 -59.58 39.12
C MET A 519 10.02 -59.28 38.08
N ARG A 520 9.21 -60.32 37.79
CA ARG A 520 7.96 -60.26 37.04
C ARG A 520 6.92 -59.52 37.90
N ARG A 521 6.32 -58.45 37.39
CA ARG A 521 5.01 -57.96 37.82
C ARG A 521 4.05 -58.00 36.65
N THR A 522 3.12 -58.95 36.74
CA THR A 522 1.80 -58.92 36.12
C THR A 522 1.06 -57.64 36.50
N VAL A 523 0.59 -56.87 35.50
CA VAL A 523 -0.53 -55.94 35.68
C VAL A 523 -1.57 -56.25 34.60
N SER A 524 -2.79 -56.37 35.09
CA SER A 524 -4.00 -56.91 34.51
C SER A 524 -4.60 -56.12 33.35
N ASN A 525 -5.20 -56.87 32.42
CA ASN A 525 -6.21 -56.48 31.44
C ASN A 525 -7.43 -55.78 32.08
N ALA A 526 -7.31 -54.48 32.39
CA ALA A 526 -8.42 -53.66 32.90
C ALA A 526 -8.80 -52.48 31.97
N SER A 527 -7.93 -52.05 31.05
CA SER A 527 -8.23 -50.90 30.16
C SER A 527 -9.06 -51.25 28.93
N ALA A 528 -8.93 -52.48 28.39
CA ALA A 528 -9.62 -52.87 27.15
C ALA A 528 -11.14 -53.03 27.29
N ARG A 529 -11.66 -53.31 28.50
CA ARG A 529 -13.12 -53.42 28.73
C ARG A 529 -13.79 -52.08 29.09
N ALA A 530 -13.02 -51.06 29.47
CA ALA A 530 -13.56 -49.73 29.77
C ALA A 530 -13.96 -48.98 28.49
N HIS A 531 -13.20 -49.11 27.40
CA HIS A 531 -13.47 -48.40 26.15
C HIS A 531 -14.65 -48.98 25.33
N ALA A 532 -14.99 -50.25 25.50
CA ALA A 532 -16.16 -50.84 24.82
C ALA A 532 -17.51 -50.48 25.46
N ARG A 533 -17.52 -50.05 26.74
CA ARG A 533 -18.75 -49.66 27.45
C ARG A 533 -19.12 -48.18 27.32
N VAL A 534 -18.17 -47.32 26.95
CA VAL A 534 -18.44 -45.89 26.74
C VAL A 534 -19.06 -45.62 25.36
N SER A 535 -18.73 -46.44 24.35
CA SER A 535 -19.24 -46.28 22.98
C SER A 535 -20.76 -46.48 22.82
N LYS A 536 -21.40 -47.37 23.60
CA LYS A 536 -22.87 -47.57 23.51
C LYS A 536 -23.69 -46.48 24.21
N LYS A 537 -23.13 -45.78 25.20
CA LYS A 537 -23.80 -44.63 25.85
C LYS A 537 -23.79 -43.40 24.94
N GLU A 538 -22.76 -43.24 24.12
CA GLU A 538 -22.65 -42.14 23.16
C GLU A 538 -23.54 -42.34 21.93
N GLU A 539 -23.69 -43.59 21.44
CA GLU A 539 -24.70 -43.93 20.42
C GLU A 539 -26.14 -43.72 20.94
N ALA A 540 -26.41 -44.05 22.21
CA ALA A 540 -27.70 -43.80 22.84
C ALA A 540 -27.97 -42.30 23.06
N PHE A 541 -26.93 -41.49 23.30
CA PHE A 541 -27.05 -40.03 23.38
C PHE A 541 -27.35 -39.39 22.02
N GLY A 542 -26.76 -39.91 20.94
CA GLY A 542 -27.08 -39.52 19.57
C GLY A 542 -28.51 -39.87 19.17
N ALA A 543 -28.98 -41.07 19.53
CA ALA A 543 -30.37 -41.48 19.31
C ALA A 543 -31.36 -40.68 20.18
N ALA A 544 -31.01 -40.35 21.42
CA ALA A 544 -31.81 -39.50 22.29
C ALA A 544 -31.89 -38.05 21.80
N ALA A 545 -30.80 -37.49 21.25
CA ALA A 545 -30.82 -36.17 20.63
C ALA A 545 -31.70 -36.12 19.37
N SER A 546 -31.73 -37.20 18.58
CA SER A 546 -32.65 -37.35 17.45
C SER A 546 -34.12 -37.51 17.88
N ALA A 547 -34.39 -38.21 19.00
CA ALA A 547 -35.75 -38.36 19.53
C ALA A 547 -36.25 -37.10 20.27
N ILE A 548 -35.35 -36.29 20.82
CA ILE A 548 -35.66 -34.98 21.42
C ILE A 548 -36.02 -33.97 20.33
N SER A 549 -35.39 -34.02 19.15
CA SER A 549 -35.73 -33.12 18.04
C SER A 549 -37.12 -33.43 17.45
N GLU A 550 -37.56 -34.69 17.41
CA GLU A 550 -38.92 -35.04 16.98
C GLU A 550 -40.02 -34.63 17.98
N ARG A 551 -39.73 -34.55 19.29
CA ARG A 551 -40.73 -34.21 20.31
C ARG A 551 -40.81 -32.72 20.68
N PHE A 552 -39.80 -31.92 20.34
CA PHE A 552 -39.81 -30.48 20.67
C PHE A 552 -40.63 -29.64 19.69
N VAL A 553 -40.74 -30.07 18.42
CA VAL A 553 -41.45 -29.34 17.36
C VAL A 553 -42.98 -29.34 17.56
N VAL A 554 -43.55 -30.37 18.19
CA VAL A 554 -45.01 -30.46 18.43
C VAL A 554 -45.43 -29.76 19.72
N THR A 555 -44.54 -29.63 20.71
CA THR A 555 -44.90 -29.14 22.05
C THR A 555 -44.83 -27.60 22.15
N VAL A 556 -43.93 -26.95 21.40
CA VAL A 556 -43.81 -25.48 21.44
C VAL A 556 -44.88 -24.81 20.55
N MET A 557 -45.23 -25.38 19.39
CA MET A 557 -46.27 -24.79 18.53
C MET A 557 -47.69 -24.82 19.15
N ILE A 558 -48.02 -25.83 19.95
CA ILE A 558 -49.36 -25.94 20.57
C ILE A 558 -49.47 -25.06 21.83
N TYR A 559 -48.39 -24.86 22.59
CA TYR A 559 -48.39 -23.97 23.76
C TYR A 559 -48.27 -22.48 23.39
N SER A 560 -47.53 -22.13 22.33
CA SER A 560 -47.43 -20.73 21.87
C SER A 560 -48.71 -20.21 21.23
N LEU A 561 -49.49 -21.07 20.56
CA LEU A 561 -50.76 -20.69 19.94
C LEU A 561 -51.93 -20.65 20.96
N TRP A 562 -51.88 -21.47 22.01
CA TRP A 562 -52.87 -21.45 23.10
C TRP A 562 -52.62 -20.31 24.10
N ALA A 563 -51.37 -19.91 24.33
CA ALA A 563 -51.03 -18.76 25.19
C ALA A 563 -51.32 -17.40 24.55
N LEU A 564 -51.25 -17.29 23.21
CA LEU A 564 -51.56 -16.05 22.48
C LEU A 564 -53.08 -15.81 22.35
N LEU A 565 -53.89 -16.87 22.31
CA LEU A 565 -55.35 -16.79 22.17
C LEU A 565 -56.13 -16.76 23.50
N GLN A 566 -55.47 -16.97 24.64
CA GLN A 566 -56.10 -16.93 25.99
C GLN A 566 -55.79 -15.65 26.81
N ARG A 567 -54.94 -14.72 26.33
CA ARG A 567 -54.53 -13.52 27.10
C ARG A 567 -54.94 -12.15 26.54
N VAL A 568 -55.99 -12.07 25.72
CA VAL A 568 -56.64 -10.77 25.43
C VAL A 568 -58.15 -10.87 25.60
N LYS A 569 -58.61 -10.84 26.85
CA LYS A 569 -60.05 -10.84 27.21
C LYS A 569 -60.62 -9.47 27.61
N HIS A 570 -59.85 -8.38 27.52
CA HIS A 570 -60.36 -7.03 27.78
C HIS A 570 -60.16 -6.09 26.60
N LYS A 571 -61.01 -6.25 25.58
CA LYS A 571 -61.17 -5.30 24.45
C LYS A 571 -61.67 -3.89 24.88
N LYS A 572 -61.79 -3.61 26.18
CA LYS A 572 -62.25 -2.33 26.73
C LYS A 572 -61.14 -1.52 27.45
N TRP A 573 -59.98 -2.12 27.75
CA TRP A 573 -58.85 -1.40 28.39
C TRP A 573 -57.92 -0.72 27.39
N LEU A 574 -57.85 -1.20 26.15
CA LEU A 574 -57.05 -0.57 25.08
C LEU A 574 -57.61 0.81 24.67
N LEU A 575 -58.93 0.99 24.75
CA LEU A 575 -59.62 2.27 24.53
C LEU A 575 -59.43 3.26 25.71
N LEU A 576 -59.21 2.76 26.93
CA LEU A 576 -58.94 3.60 28.10
C LEU A 576 -57.51 4.13 28.09
N VAL A 577 -56.54 3.31 27.67
CA VAL A 577 -55.11 3.70 27.56
C VAL A 577 -54.89 4.74 26.46
N LEU A 578 -55.61 4.63 25.33
CA LEU A 578 -55.58 5.63 24.25
C LEU A 578 -56.24 6.96 24.66
N ALA A 579 -57.27 6.93 25.53
CA ALA A 579 -57.89 8.15 26.06
C ALA A 579 -57.05 8.85 27.14
N THR A 580 -56.30 8.10 27.97
CA THR A 580 -55.36 8.68 28.95
C THR A 580 -54.09 9.22 28.31
N PHE A 581 -53.65 8.65 27.18
CA PHE A 581 -52.52 9.17 26.40
C PHE A 581 -52.87 10.49 25.67
N TYR A 582 -54.12 10.65 25.22
CA TYR A 582 -54.61 11.89 24.61
C TYR A 582 -54.84 13.03 25.63
N MET A 583 -55.15 12.71 26.90
CA MET A 583 -55.28 13.70 27.99
C MET A 583 -53.95 14.02 28.70
N GLY A 584 -52.93 13.15 28.60
CA GLY A 584 -51.57 13.40 29.10
C GLY A 584 -50.72 14.32 28.20
N LEU A 585 -51.08 14.46 26.93
CA LEU A 585 -50.43 15.36 25.96
C LEU A 585 -50.93 16.81 26.01
N ARG A 586 -51.76 17.18 27.01
CA ARG A 586 -52.31 18.54 27.16
C ARG A 586 -52.13 19.18 28.55
N SER A 587 -51.26 18.64 29.40
CA SER A 587 -50.98 19.23 30.72
C SER A 587 -49.53 19.04 31.15
N THR A 588 -48.65 19.94 30.71
CA THR A 588 -47.61 20.64 31.51
C THR A 588 -46.82 21.54 30.58
N GLN A 589 -47.43 22.65 30.19
CA GLN A 589 -46.73 23.83 29.69
C GLN A 589 -46.31 24.63 30.93
N LYS A 590 -45.02 24.68 31.24
CA LYS A 590 -44.44 25.69 32.12
C LYS A 590 -43.26 26.31 31.39
N ASP A 591 -43.39 27.61 31.15
CA ASP A 591 -42.44 28.43 30.45
C ASP A 591 -41.08 28.45 31.16
N PRO A 592 -39.96 28.59 30.43
CA PRO A 592 -38.66 28.80 31.04
C PRO A 592 -38.64 30.18 31.72
N VAL A 593 -38.37 30.18 33.03
CA VAL A 593 -38.09 31.40 33.80
C VAL A 593 -36.76 31.97 33.31
N VAL A 594 -36.84 33.08 32.59
CA VAL A 594 -35.70 33.94 32.26
C VAL A 594 -35.23 34.59 33.56
N GLY A 595 -34.05 34.18 34.04
CA GLY A 595 -33.35 34.89 35.10
C GLY A 595 -32.81 36.21 34.56
N THR A 596 -33.13 37.31 35.23
CA THR A 596 -32.58 38.63 34.93
C THR A 596 -31.07 38.68 35.17
N PRO A 597 -30.29 39.48 34.41
CA PRO A 597 -28.85 39.57 34.57
C PRO A 597 -28.51 40.13 35.95
N ARG A 598 -27.68 39.41 36.73
CA ARG A 598 -26.95 40.02 37.83
C ARG A 598 -25.70 40.65 37.24
N GLU A 599 -25.56 41.96 37.39
CA GLU A 599 -24.28 42.64 37.22
C GLU A 599 -23.29 42.06 38.24
N VAL A 600 -22.33 41.28 37.74
CA VAL A 600 -21.18 40.87 38.53
C VAL A 600 -20.15 41.98 38.40
N PHE A 601 -19.97 42.74 39.48
CA PHE A 601 -18.81 43.58 39.66
C PHE A 601 -17.55 42.72 39.56
N ILE A 602 -16.75 42.93 38.51
CA ILE A 602 -15.38 42.44 38.44
C ILE A 602 -14.61 43.26 39.48
N ASN A 603 -14.41 42.69 40.66
CA ASN A 603 -13.33 43.16 41.52
C ASN A 603 -12.03 42.96 40.73
N GLN A 604 -11.27 44.04 40.53
CA GLN A 604 -9.84 43.96 40.25
C GLN A 604 -9.20 43.12 41.37
N MET A 605 -9.07 41.82 41.16
CA MET A 605 -8.25 41.00 42.02
C MET A 605 -6.80 41.26 41.66
N MET A 606 -6.13 41.85 42.63
CA MET A 606 -4.73 42.17 42.68
C MET A 606 -3.89 40.99 42.16
N THR A 607 -3.28 41.21 41.01
CA THR A 607 -2.05 40.54 40.58
C THR A 607 -0.90 41.01 41.46
N GLU A 608 -0.90 40.61 42.74
CA GLU A 608 0.26 40.70 43.61
C GLU A 608 0.39 39.44 44.46
N THR A 609 0.44 38.28 43.81
CA THR A 609 1.42 37.29 44.26
C THR A 609 2.63 37.48 43.38
N LYS A 610 3.68 38.10 43.97
CA LYS A 610 5.05 38.04 43.46
C LYS A 610 5.34 36.59 43.06
N ASP A 611 5.31 36.32 41.76
CA ASP A 611 5.95 35.15 41.16
C ASP A 611 7.45 35.36 41.33
N ILE A 612 7.95 34.98 42.51
CA ILE A 612 9.39 34.80 42.73
C ILE A 612 9.71 33.49 42.00
N GLY A 613 10.45 33.60 40.91
CA GLY A 613 10.59 32.57 39.90
C GLY A 613 10.91 31.15 40.39
N ILE A 614 10.66 30.21 39.47
CA ILE A 614 11.13 28.82 39.47
C ILE A 614 10.28 27.86 40.34
N ARG A 615 9.04 27.60 39.90
CA ARG A 615 8.46 26.24 39.84
C ARG A 615 7.19 26.26 38.97
N MET A 616 7.37 26.08 37.66
CA MET A 616 6.31 25.86 36.67
C MET A 616 5.75 24.43 36.79
N ALA A 617 5.10 24.10 37.91
CA ALA A 617 4.50 22.78 38.10
C ALA A 617 3.00 22.82 37.79
N PRO A 618 2.45 21.81 37.09
CA PRO A 618 1.00 21.67 36.94
C PRO A 618 0.35 21.50 38.30
N THR A 619 -0.89 21.98 38.44
CA THR A 619 -1.67 21.76 39.67
C THR A 619 -2.09 20.29 39.73
N PRO A 620 -1.74 19.55 40.80
CA PRO A 620 -2.09 18.14 40.90
C PRO A 620 -3.61 17.96 41.02
N VAL A 621 -4.18 17.07 40.21
CA VAL A 621 -5.59 16.69 40.27
C VAL A 621 -5.74 15.47 41.17
N LEU A 622 -6.31 15.67 42.36
CA LEU A 622 -6.42 14.64 43.40
C LEU A 622 -7.74 13.85 43.33
N ALA A 623 -8.71 14.33 42.55
CA ALA A 623 -10.01 13.70 42.35
C ALA A 623 -10.50 13.95 40.91
N PRO A 624 -11.23 13.00 40.31
CA PRO A 624 -11.75 13.16 38.96
C PRO A 624 -12.77 14.29 38.89
N TRP A 625 -12.88 14.92 37.73
CA TRP A 625 -13.81 16.01 37.54
C TRP A 625 -15.24 15.50 37.32
N THR A 626 -16.20 16.24 37.84
CA THR A 626 -17.62 16.04 37.55
C THR A 626 -18.10 17.16 36.64
N ASN A 627 -19.21 16.97 35.93
CA ASN A 627 -19.81 18.05 35.12
C ASN A 627 -20.20 19.27 35.98
N ALA A 628 -20.40 19.08 37.28
CA ALA A 628 -20.70 20.15 38.24
C ALA A 628 -19.44 20.85 38.78
N SER A 629 -18.25 20.24 38.67
CA SER A 629 -16.99 20.81 39.16
C SER A 629 -16.09 21.31 38.04
N PHE A 630 -16.14 20.78 36.82
CA PHE A 630 -15.26 21.21 35.72
C PHE A 630 -15.75 22.46 34.99
N GLU A 631 -14.86 23.42 34.76
CA GLU A 631 -15.04 24.54 33.84
C GLU A 631 -13.72 24.87 33.16
N CYS A 632 -13.63 24.70 31.84
CA CYS A 632 -12.52 25.25 31.11
C CYS A 632 -12.68 26.77 31.00
N VAL A 633 -11.63 27.52 31.36
CA VAL A 633 -11.59 28.99 31.26
C VAL A 633 -10.91 29.40 29.96
N GLY A 634 -9.81 28.75 29.60
CA GLY A 634 -9.03 28.99 28.38
C GLY A 634 -7.55 28.71 28.58
N TRP A 635 -6.75 28.95 27.54
CA TRP A 635 -5.29 28.84 27.59
C TRP A 635 -4.65 30.20 27.83
N LYS A 636 -3.61 30.24 28.67
CA LYS A 636 -2.84 31.45 28.95
C LYS A 636 -1.37 31.27 28.59
N ARG A 637 -0.83 32.22 27.84
CA ARG A 637 0.59 32.28 27.50
C ARG A 637 1.45 32.64 28.71
N ILE A 638 2.66 32.08 28.73
CA ILE A 638 3.72 32.46 29.69
C ILE A 638 4.94 33.11 29.03
N GLN A 639 5.28 32.71 27.81
CA GLN A 639 6.50 33.14 27.12
C GLN A 639 6.31 33.03 25.60
N SER A 640 6.98 33.90 24.84
CA SER A 640 7.10 33.74 23.39
C SER A 640 8.32 32.88 23.05
N CYS A 641 8.15 31.94 22.13
CA CYS A 641 9.19 31.02 21.69
C CYS A 641 9.96 31.54 20.46
N ARG A 642 9.63 32.73 19.97
CA ARG A 642 10.37 33.37 18.88
C ARG A 642 11.68 33.93 19.42
N VAL A 643 12.78 33.57 18.77
CA VAL A 643 14.07 34.24 18.95
C VAL A 643 13.94 35.61 18.29
N GLU A 644 14.11 36.70 19.05
CA GLU A 644 14.29 38.03 18.46
C GLU A 644 15.49 37.95 17.52
N LYS A 645 15.24 38.02 16.21
CA LYS A 645 16.33 38.16 15.23
C LYS A 645 16.92 39.55 15.41
N ASP A 646 18.24 39.64 15.57
CA ASP A 646 18.97 40.92 15.55
C ASP A 646 18.54 41.75 14.33
N ASP A 647 18.23 43.01 14.58
CA ASP A 647 17.54 44.00 13.74
C ASP A 647 18.13 44.22 12.33
N LYS A 648 18.05 43.27 11.39
CA LYS A 648 18.36 43.48 9.96
C LYS A 648 17.62 42.52 9.02
N GLU A 649 16.30 42.56 9.00
CA GLU A 649 15.51 42.17 7.82
C GLU A 649 14.06 42.64 8.03
N GLU A 650 13.75 43.82 7.50
CA GLU A 650 12.38 44.31 7.33
C GLU A 650 11.75 43.56 6.14
N ASP A 651 10.92 42.55 6.42
CA ASP A 651 9.67 42.36 5.69
C ASP A 651 8.77 41.35 6.43
N GLU A 652 7.49 41.70 6.54
CA GLU A 652 6.42 41.05 7.33
C GLU A 652 6.49 41.27 8.85
N THR A 653 5.73 42.26 9.35
CA THR A 653 5.36 42.32 10.78
C THR A 653 4.37 41.17 11.05
N PRO A 654 4.73 40.15 11.83
CA PRO A 654 3.79 39.08 12.15
C PRO A 654 2.67 39.62 13.02
N GLU A 655 1.45 39.09 12.90
CA GLU A 655 0.37 39.43 13.82
C GLU A 655 0.81 39.21 15.29
N PRO A 656 0.41 40.09 16.23
CA PRO A 656 0.76 39.95 17.63
C PRO A 656 0.18 38.64 18.16
N GLU A 657 1.05 37.75 18.65
CA GLU A 657 0.62 36.48 19.23
C GLU A 657 -0.40 36.76 20.36
N LYS A 658 -1.50 36.01 20.45
CA LYS A 658 -2.51 36.21 21.51
C LYS A 658 -2.05 35.70 22.89
N ASP A 659 -2.19 36.50 23.93
CA ASP A 659 -1.88 36.10 25.32
C ASP A 659 -2.88 35.09 25.91
N PHE A 660 -4.08 35.01 25.35
CA PHE A 660 -5.16 34.16 25.82
C PHE A 660 -5.90 33.54 24.63
N LEU A 661 -6.13 32.23 24.70
CA LEU A 661 -6.93 31.49 23.74
C LEU A 661 -8.15 30.88 24.44
N GLY A 662 -9.28 30.81 23.74
CA GLY A 662 -10.47 30.09 24.17
C GLY A 662 -10.22 28.58 24.31
N CYS A 663 -11.15 27.88 24.95
CA CYS A 663 -10.99 26.45 25.24
C CYS A 663 -10.88 25.54 24.01
N SER A 664 -11.58 25.91 22.93
CA SER A 664 -11.58 25.18 21.66
C SER A 664 -10.59 25.73 20.63
N GLU A 665 -9.87 26.80 20.95
CA GLU A 665 -8.81 27.33 20.09
C GLU A 665 -7.56 26.44 20.20
N GLU A 666 -6.95 26.17 19.05
CA GLU A 666 -5.77 25.31 18.95
C GLU A 666 -4.53 26.00 19.53
N ILE A 667 -3.80 25.26 20.35
CA ILE A 667 -2.50 25.64 20.90
C ILE A 667 -1.44 25.14 19.92
N GLY A 668 -0.79 26.07 19.21
CA GLY A 668 0.21 25.77 18.19
C GLY A 668 1.49 25.15 18.74
N THR A 669 2.25 24.51 17.85
CA THR A 669 3.63 24.07 18.12
C THR A 669 4.48 25.28 18.50
N GLN A 670 5.39 25.14 19.48
CA GLN A 670 6.20 26.23 20.02
C GLN A 670 5.41 27.33 20.74
N MET A 671 4.33 26.99 21.43
CA MET A 671 3.66 27.90 22.36
C MET A 671 3.92 27.48 23.80
N ALA A 672 4.48 28.39 24.60
CA ALA A 672 4.67 28.17 26.02
C ALA A 672 3.50 28.78 26.81
N GLY A 673 2.76 27.95 27.55
CA GLY A 673 1.60 28.38 28.35
C GLY A 673 0.95 27.26 29.15
N TYR A 674 -0.27 27.48 29.60
CA TYR A 674 -1.04 26.45 30.33
C TYR A 674 -2.54 26.67 30.19
N CYS A 675 -3.30 25.58 30.31
CA CYS A 675 -4.75 25.61 30.41
C CYS A 675 -5.20 25.99 31.83
N ILE A 676 -6.14 26.92 31.91
CA ILE A 676 -6.79 27.33 33.13
C ILE A 676 -8.12 26.59 33.23
N VAL A 677 -8.27 25.79 34.28
CA VAL A 677 -9.52 25.11 34.62
C VAL A 677 -10.01 25.63 35.97
N ARG A 678 -11.26 26.06 36.04
CA ARG A 678 -11.91 26.48 37.28
C ARG A 678 -12.71 25.33 37.87
N ASN A 679 -12.55 25.08 39.16
CA ASN A 679 -13.49 24.25 39.90
C ASN A 679 -14.75 25.06 40.20
N ARG A 680 -15.89 24.75 39.57
CA ARG A 680 -17.16 25.48 39.78
C ARG A 680 -17.70 25.40 41.20
N THR A 681 -17.36 24.35 41.95
CA THR A 681 -17.88 24.11 43.30
C THR A 681 -17.05 24.84 44.35
N SER A 682 -15.72 24.86 44.22
CA SER A 682 -14.83 25.54 45.18
C SER A 682 -14.40 26.95 44.76
N GLY A 683 -14.45 27.25 43.45
CA GLY A 683 -13.91 28.48 42.86
C GLY A 683 -12.42 28.44 42.53
N ASP A 684 -11.72 27.36 42.89
CA ASP A 684 -10.26 27.25 42.71
C ASP A 684 -9.86 27.19 41.22
N LEU A 685 -8.68 27.74 40.89
CA LEU A 685 -8.10 27.69 39.55
C LEU A 685 -6.94 26.68 39.50
N TYR A 686 -6.99 25.81 38.49
CA TYR A 686 -6.01 24.76 38.23
C TYR A 686 -5.23 25.10 36.96
N LYS A 687 -3.91 24.95 37.03
CA LYS A 687 -2.99 25.05 35.89
C LYS A 687 -2.73 23.65 35.35
N LEU A 688 -3.30 23.33 34.20
CA LEU A 688 -3.19 22.00 33.56
C LEU A 688 -2.52 22.13 32.20
N MET A 689 -1.99 21.01 31.66
CA MET A 689 -1.34 20.97 30.35
C MET A 689 -0.28 22.07 30.19
N VAL A 690 0.66 22.13 31.14
CA VAL A 690 1.72 23.17 31.13
C VAL A 690 2.68 22.85 29.99
N SER A 691 2.79 23.74 29.02
CA SER A 691 3.61 23.59 27.81
C SER A 691 4.74 24.61 27.80
N THR A 692 5.90 24.18 27.30
CA THR A 692 7.05 24.98 26.92
C THR A 692 7.20 24.94 25.39
N CYS A 693 8.21 25.64 24.86
CA CYS A 693 8.46 25.71 23.42
C CYS A 693 8.68 24.34 22.75
N ASP A 694 9.14 23.34 23.50
CA ASP A 694 9.47 22.01 22.99
C ASP A 694 8.53 20.92 23.56
N SER A 695 7.42 21.31 24.19
CA SER A 695 6.46 20.36 24.78
C SER A 695 5.55 19.69 23.76
N LEU A 696 5.36 20.30 22.59
CA LEU A 696 4.33 19.96 21.59
C LEU A 696 5.00 19.69 20.24
N PRO A 697 5.31 18.42 19.90
CA PRO A 697 6.04 18.10 18.67
C PRO A 697 5.22 18.38 17.40
N THR A 698 4.01 17.80 17.27
CA THR A 698 3.20 17.87 16.03
C THR A 698 1.69 17.55 16.22
N GLY A 699 1.17 17.49 17.45
CA GLY A 699 -0.24 17.14 17.72
C GLY A 699 -1.24 18.31 17.64
N TYR A 700 -2.53 17.98 17.67
CA TYR A 700 -3.62 18.95 17.87
C TYR A 700 -3.94 19.06 19.36
N TYR A 701 -3.88 20.27 19.92
CA TYR A 701 -4.05 20.49 21.36
C TYR A 701 -5.01 21.65 21.63
N THR A 702 -5.98 21.43 22.52
CA THR A 702 -6.90 22.46 23.01
C THR A 702 -7.13 22.31 24.51
N CYS A 703 -7.57 23.36 25.18
CA CYS A 703 -7.89 23.26 26.62
C CYS A 703 -9.17 22.50 26.92
N ASP A 704 -10.01 22.24 25.92
CA ASP A 704 -11.14 21.29 26.04
C ASP A 704 -10.65 19.89 26.43
N MET A 705 -9.41 19.52 26.04
CA MET A 705 -8.81 18.24 26.39
C MET A 705 -8.29 18.17 27.84
N ALA A 706 -8.26 19.30 28.57
CA ALA A 706 -7.64 19.37 29.90
C ALA A 706 -8.30 18.45 30.93
N ARG A 707 -9.60 18.16 30.78
CA ARG A 707 -10.30 17.19 31.61
C ARG A 707 -9.71 15.80 31.42
N ASP A 708 -9.81 15.25 30.22
CA ASP A 708 -9.38 13.90 29.89
C ASP A 708 -7.88 13.74 30.13
N PHE A 709 -7.07 14.75 29.78
CA PHE A 709 -5.64 14.80 30.04
C PHE A 709 -5.30 14.66 31.52
N SER A 710 -5.94 15.46 32.38
CA SER A 710 -5.65 15.45 33.82
C SER A 710 -6.20 14.23 34.55
N GLU A 711 -7.29 13.67 34.06
CA GLU A 711 -7.87 12.43 34.58
C GLU A 711 -7.11 11.17 34.14
N PHE A 712 -6.41 11.22 33.00
CA PHE A 712 -5.70 10.05 32.46
C PHE A 712 -4.69 9.48 33.45
N GLY A 713 -3.80 10.30 34.00
CA GLY A 713 -2.82 9.89 35.01
C GLY A 713 -3.50 9.34 36.27
N TYR A 714 -4.57 9.99 36.74
CA TYR A 714 -5.33 9.54 37.90
C TYR A 714 -5.97 8.15 37.70
N HIS A 715 -6.68 7.96 36.59
CA HIS A 715 -7.34 6.70 36.26
C HIS A 715 -6.34 5.58 36.05
N SER A 716 -5.19 5.89 35.44
CA SER A 716 -4.14 4.92 35.19
C SER A 716 -3.57 4.30 36.48
N VAL A 717 -3.57 5.00 37.62
CA VAL A 717 -3.03 4.47 38.90
C VAL A 717 -3.96 3.43 39.51
N LYS A 718 -5.27 3.61 39.36
CA LYS A 718 -6.30 2.72 39.92
C LYS A 718 -6.76 1.64 38.93
N TYR A 719 -6.20 1.63 37.72
CA TYR A 719 -6.63 0.71 36.69
C TYR A 719 -6.11 -0.70 36.98
N GLU A 720 -7.05 -1.60 37.21
CA GLU A 720 -6.81 -3.03 37.17
C GLU A 720 -7.44 -3.57 35.88
N HIS A 721 -6.65 -4.22 35.04
CA HIS A 721 -7.16 -4.72 33.78
C HIS A 721 -8.15 -5.85 34.05
N ALA A 722 -9.42 -5.64 33.70
CA ALA A 722 -10.43 -6.68 33.72
C ALA A 722 -10.28 -7.53 32.45
N PRO A 723 -9.81 -8.78 32.56
CA PRO A 723 -9.48 -9.59 31.40
C PRO A 723 -10.73 -9.97 30.62
N VAL A 724 -10.72 -9.73 29.30
CA VAL A 724 -11.83 -10.10 28.39
C VAL A 724 -11.93 -11.63 28.26
N ALA A 725 -10.81 -12.33 28.46
CA ALA A 725 -10.73 -13.78 28.55
C ALA A 725 -10.20 -14.20 29.94
N PRO A 726 -11.06 -14.34 30.97
CA PRO A 726 -10.63 -14.66 32.33
C PRO A 726 -9.86 -15.98 32.45
N SER A 727 -10.10 -16.94 31.54
CA SER A 727 -9.39 -18.22 31.49
C SER A 727 -7.94 -18.12 31.01
N LEU A 728 -7.56 -17.00 30.39
CA LEU A 728 -6.20 -16.67 29.94
C LEU A 728 -5.57 -15.56 30.79
N ALA A 729 -6.32 -15.05 31.78
CA ALA A 729 -5.85 -14.01 32.66
C ALA A 729 -4.79 -14.53 33.63
N LEU A 730 -3.91 -13.63 34.07
CA LEU A 730 -2.95 -13.92 35.13
C LEU A 730 -3.72 -14.45 36.36
N PRO A 731 -3.38 -15.65 36.87
CA PRO A 731 -4.06 -16.20 38.04
C PRO A 731 -3.87 -15.27 39.25
N TYR A 732 -4.98 -14.92 39.91
CA TYR A 732 -5.00 -13.99 41.05
C TYR A 732 -4.26 -14.53 42.28
N GLU A 733 -4.09 -15.85 42.36
CA GLU A 733 -3.28 -16.52 43.37
C GLU A 733 -2.30 -17.44 42.66
N ALA A 734 -1.01 -17.35 43.02
CA ALA A 734 0.04 -18.29 42.65
C ALA A 734 -0.25 -19.69 43.23
N THR A 735 -1.29 -20.33 42.74
CA THR A 735 -1.68 -21.69 43.11
C THR A 735 -1.03 -22.66 42.15
N SER A 736 0.25 -22.96 42.35
CA SER A 736 0.73 -24.34 42.48
C SER A 736 2.26 -24.39 42.51
N LYS A 737 2.77 -25.46 43.10
CA LYS A 737 4.18 -25.88 43.14
C LYS A 737 4.79 -26.20 41.76
N ARG A 738 4.30 -25.60 40.67
CA ARG A 738 4.75 -25.84 39.30
C ARG A 738 5.92 -24.90 38.96
N LYS A 739 6.93 -25.43 38.26
CA LYS A 739 8.06 -24.64 37.74
C LYS A 739 7.52 -23.59 36.74
N PRO A 740 7.94 -22.31 36.82
CA PRO A 740 7.54 -21.28 35.87
C PRO A 740 7.83 -21.72 34.43
N THR A 741 6.92 -21.41 33.51
CA THR A 741 7.12 -21.74 32.09
C THR A 741 7.70 -20.55 31.33
N ASN A 742 8.76 -20.79 30.55
CA ASN A 742 9.37 -19.81 29.67
C ASN A 742 8.90 -20.03 28.23
N GLY A 743 8.77 -18.95 27.46
CA GLY A 743 8.46 -19.05 26.04
C GLY A 743 8.67 -17.74 25.29
N VAL A 744 8.62 -17.84 23.96
CA VAL A 744 8.79 -16.70 23.06
C VAL A 744 7.42 -16.30 22.50
N LEU A 745 7.17 -15.00 22.39
CA LEU A 745 5.98 -14.44 21.76
C LEU A 745 6.38 -13.69 20.50
N MET A 746 5.65 -13.91 19.40
CA MET A 746 5.79 -13.10 18.18
C MET A 746 4.43 -12.73 17.64
N ILE A 747 4.35 -11.54 17.05
CA ILE A 747 3.14 -11.01 16.43
C ILE A 747 3.29 -11.22 14.92
N ILE A 748 2.26 -11.77 14.28
CA ILE A 748 2.29 -12.09 12.85
C ILE A 748 1.04 -11.59 12.11
N TYR A 749 1.26 -11.27 10.84
CA TYR A 749 0.27 -10.96 9.81
C TYR A 749 0.88 -11.33 8.45
N ASP A 750 0.07 -11.38 7.38
CA ASP A 750 0.46 -12.00 6.10
C ASP A 750 1.82 -11.55 5.56
N ARG A 751 2.13 -10.24 5.60
CA ARG A 751 3.37 -9.71 5.01
C ARG A 751 4.64 -10.06 5.79
N VAL A 752 4.54 -10.37 7.08
CA VAL A 752 5.70 -10.68 7.93
C VAL A 752 5.93 -12.18 8.11
N LEU A 753 5.10 -13.04 7.54
CA LEU A 753 5.27 -14.49 7.64
C LEU A 753 6.64 -15.00 7.15
N PRO A 754 7.22 -14.49 6.04
CA PRO A 754 8.57 -14.88 5.64
C PRO A 754 9.62 -14.50 6.70
N SER A 755 9.54 -13.29 7.27
CA SER A 755 10.40 -12.87 8.38
C SER A 755 10.21 -13.76 9.61
N ALA A 756 8.97 -13.98 10.05
CA ALA A 756 8.66 -14.79 11.22
C ALA A 756 9.19 -16.23 11.06
N TYR A 757 9.02 -16.82 9.87
CA TYR A 757 9.59 -18.11 9.55
C TYR A 757 11.12 -18.11 9.67
N ALA A 758 11.78 -17.09 9.11
CA ALA A 758 13.23 -16.95 9.20
C ALA A 758 13.70 -16.82 10.66
N THR A 759 13.07 -15.96 11.45
CA THR A 759 13.42 -15.74 12.86
C THR A 759 13.20 -16.98 13.72
N ILE A 760 12.10 -17.72 13.52
CA ILE A 760 11.88 -18.99 14.23
C ILE A 760 12.91 -20.03 13.80
N ARG A 761 13.26 -20.10 12.51
CA ARG A 761 14.33 -20.98 12.04
C ARG A 761 15.68 -20.62 12.64
N MET A 762 15.99 -19.33 12.76
CA MET A 762 17.19 -18.86 13.44
C MET A 762 17.21 -19.32 14.90
N LEU A 763 16.11 -19.16 15.66
CA LEU A 763 16.02 -19.70 17.03
C LEU A 763 16.38 -21.19 17.09
N ARG A 764 15.83 -21.99 16.16
CA ARG A 764 16.04 -23.44 16.14
C ARG A 764 17.46 -23.83 15.74
N VAL A 765 18.06 -23.12 14.78
CA VAL A 765 19.47 -23.33 14.37
C VAL A 765 20.43 -23.01 15.52
N GLN A 766 20.10 -22.00 16.32
CA GLN A 766 20.88 -21.66 17.51
C GLN A 766 20.68 -22.63 18.69
N GLY A 767 19.85 -23.66 18.54
CA GLY A 767 19.59 -24.67 19.58
C GLY A 767 18.49 -24.30 20.57
N CYS A 768 17.73 -23.22 20.33
CA CYS A 768 16.64 -22.82 21.21
C CYS A 768 15.46 -23.80 21.12
N GLU A 769 15.11 -24.43 22.23
CA GLU A 769 13.96 -25.35 22.34
C GLU A 769 12.68 -24.69 22.88
N LEU A 770 12.75 -23.40 23.21
CA LEU A 770 11.62 -22.69 23.81
C LEU A 770 10.38 -22.73 22.89
N PRO A 771 9.19 -23.00 23.45
CA PRO A 771 7.95 -22.93 22.70
C PRO A 771 7.66 -21.49 22.26
N VAL A 772 7.13 -21.34 21.04
CA VAL A 772 6.80 -20.03 20.46
C VAL A 772 5.28 -19.89 20.34
N GLU A 773 4.72 -18.80 20.83
CA GLU A 773 3.34 -18.40 20.54
C GLU A 773 3.31 -17.32 19.46
N LEU A 774 2.61 -17.63 18.37
CA LEU A 774 2.33 -16.71 17.28
C LEU A 774 0.96 -16.08 17.47
N TRP A 775 0.96 -14.79 17.77
CA TRP A 775 -0.23 -13.99 17.98
C TRP A 775 -0.68 -13.32 16.68
N TYR A 776 -1.94 -13.48 16.32
CA TYR A 776 -2.50 -12.98 15.06
C TYR A 776 -3.94 -12.50 15.23
N ARG A 777 -4.35 -11.57 14.35
CA ARG A 777 -5.73 -11.11 14.25
C ARG A 777 -6.46 -11.87 13.15
N PRO A 778 -7.55 -12.62 13.45
CA PRO A 778 -8.28 -13.37 12.44
C PRO A 778 -8.95 -12.53 11.34
N ASP A 779 -9.15 -11.24 11.60
CA ASP A 779 -9.63 -10.24 10.64
C ASP A 779 -8.54 -9.71 9.71
N GLU A 780 -7.25 -9.88 10.06
CA GLU A 780 -6.11 -9.43 9.26
C GLU A 780 -5.42 -10.57 8.51
N MET A 781 -5.53 -11.81 9.00
CA MET A 781 -4.81 -12.97 8.47
C MET A 781 -5.60 -14.28 8.68
N SER A 782 -5.56 -15.16 7.67
CA SER A 782 -6.07 -16.53 7.76
C SER A 782 -5.02 -17.48 8.36
N MET A 783 -5.47 -18.43 9.20
CA MET A 783 -4.62 -19.54 9.64
C MET A 783 -4.30 -20.54 8.53
N ASP A 784 -5.09 -20.54 7.45
CA ASP A 784 -4.88 -21.45 6.32
C ASP A 784 -3.76 -20.91 5.43
N ASN A 785 -2.52 -21.09 5.89
CA ASN A 785 -1.32 -20.64 5.21
C ASN A 785 -0.24 -21.72 5.31
N PRO A 786 0.38 -22.14 4.19
CA PRO A 786 1.43 -23.18 4.17
C PRO A 786 2.59 -22.92 5.13
N ILE A 787 3.01 -21.66 5.28
CA ILE A 787 4.08 -21.27 6.21
C ILE A 787 3.64 -21.56 7.66
N VAL A 788 2.42 -21.18 8.01
CA VAL A 788 1.87 -21.43 9.36
C VAL A 788 1.76 -22.93 9.64
N HIS A 789 1.28 -23.71 8.67
CA HIS A 789 1.18 -25.17 8.80
C HIS A 789 2.57 -25.81 9.01
N LYS A 790 3.59 -25.33 8.29
CA LYS A 790 4.98 -25.76 8.46
C LYS A 790 5.54 -25.38 9.84
N LEU A 791 5.25 -24.17 10.31
CA LEU A 791 5.65 -23.69 11.65
C LEU A 791 5.04 -24.55 12.78
N LEU A 792 3.75 -24.86 12.67
CA LEU A 792 3.01 -25.66 13.65
C LEU A 792 3.47 -27.12 13.71
N SER A 793 3.82 -27.70 12.57
CA SER A 793 4.23 -29.12 12.49
C SER A 793 5.65 -29.35 13.00
N ASP A 794 6.59 -28.50 12.61
CA ASP A 794 8.01 -28.84 12.72
C ASP A 794 8.77 -28.05 13.80
N TYR A 795 8.23 -26.92 14.27
CA TYR A 795 9.02 -25.95 15.03
C TYR A 795 8.51 -25.60 16.43
N ASN A 796 7.68 -26.44 17.07
CA ASN A 796 7.14 -26.22 18.42
C ASN A 796 6.47 -24.84 18.58
N VAL A 797 5.61 -24.52 17.61
CA VAL A 797 4.87 -23.25 17.52
C VAL A 797 3.41 -23.48 17.86
N ARG A 798 2.75 -22.47 18.45
CA ARG A 798 1.31 -22.44 18.70
C ARG A 798 0.69 -21.13 18.23
N MET A 799 -0.51 -21.20 17.68
CA MET A 799 -1.26 -20.01 17.24
C MET A 799 -2.16 -19.47 18.35
N ARG A 800 -2.22 -18.14 18.49
CA ARG A 800 -3.04 -17.42 19.47
C ARG A 800 -3.85 -16.30 18.78
N PRO A 801 -5.18 -16.41 18.68
CA PRO A 801 -6.00 -15.38 18.06
C PRO A 801 -6.25 -14.20 19.00
N ILE A 802 -6.28 -13.00 18.44
CA ILE A 802 -6.66 -11.75 19.11
C ILE A 802 -8.06 -11.35 18.66
N PHE A 803 -9.01 -11.27 19.59
CA PHE A 803 -10.40 -10.86 19.31
C PHE A 803 -10.76 -9.48 19.86
N ASP A 804 -9.91 -8.90 20.72
CA ASP A 804 -10.17 -7.58 21.29
C ASP A 804 -10.00 -6.50 20.20
N ARG A 805 -11.06 -5.73 19.93
CA ARG A 805 -11.04 -4.65 18.94
C ARG A 805 -10.17 -3.47 19.35
N ARG A 806 -9.81 -3.36 20.63
CA ARG A 806 -8.91 -2.30 21.13
C ARG A 806 -7.44 -2.62 20.86
N ALA A 807 -7.09 -3.89 20.69
CA ALA A 807 -5.74 -4.35 20.39
C ALA A 807 -5.53 -4.40 18.86
N MET A 808 -5.21 -3.24 18.26
CA MET A 808 -4.94 -3.07 16.82
C MET A 808 -3.63 -2.33 16.61
N GLY A 809 -2.98 -2.57 15.47
CA GLY A 809 -1.67 -1.97 15.16
C GLY A 809 -0.63 -2.34 16.22
N PHE A 810 0.14 -1.37 16.70
CA PHE A 810 1.19 -1.57 17.71
C PHE A 810 0.68 -2.12 19.07
N HIS A 811 -0.61 -1.94 19.39
CA HIS A 811 -1.22 -2.37 20.66
C HIS A 811 -1.41 -3.88 20.81
N VAL A 812 -1.20 -4.64 19.73
CA VAL A 812 -1.24 -6.10 19.79
C VAL A 812 -0.09 -6.69 20.61
N LYS A 813 1.04 -5.99 20.72
CA LYS A 813 2.22 -6.42 21.50
C LYS A 813 1.94 -6.43 23.01
N PRO A 814 1.49 -5.31 23.64
CA PRO A 814 0.97 -5.31 25.01
C PRO A 814 -0.07 -6.40 25.27
N TYR A 815 -1.02 -6.57 24.36
CA TYR A 815 -2.06 -7.58 24.47
C TYR A 815 -1.49 -9.00 24.51
N ALA A 816 -0.60 -9.35 23.57
CA ALA A 816 0.04 -10.66 23.50
C ALA A 816 0.84 -10.96 24.78
N VAL A 817 1.61 -9.98 25.28
CA VAL A 817 2.34 -10.11 26.55
C VAL A 817 1.37 -10.32 27.72
N TYR A 818 0.27 -9.57 27.80
CA TYR A 818 -0.70 -9.70 28.90
C TYR A 818 -1.45 -11.04 28.89
N TYR A 819 -1.80 -11.58 27.72
CA TYR A 819 -2.65 -12.78 27.58
C TYR A 819 -1.90 -14.07 27.21
N SER A 820 -0.56 -14.04 27.17
CA SER A 820 0.30 -15.21 26.99
C SER A 820 -0.05 -16.37 27.94
N ASN A 821 0.30 -17.59 27.55
CA ASN A 821 0.19 -18.76 28.44
C ASN A 821 1.48 -19.03 29.24
N PHE A 822 2.56 -18.29 28.98
CA PHE A 822 3.83 -18.48 29.69
C PHE A 822 3.99 -17.50 30.85
N ASP A 823 4.45 -17.97 32.00
CA ASP A 823 4.76 -17.10 33.14
C ASP A 823 5.86 -16.08 32.81
N ASN A 824 6.94 -16.54 32.16
CA ASN A 824 8.03 -15.70 31.66
C ASN A 824 8.01 -15.66 30.14
N VAL A 825 8.05 -14.46 29.57
CA VAL A 825 7.95 -14.24 28.13
C VAL A 825 9.13 -13.44 27.60
N LEU A 826 9.68 -13.89 26.48
CA LEU A 826 10.48 -13.07 25.58
C LEU A 826 9.57 -12.65 24.43
N LEU A 827 9.11 -11.40 24.41
CA LEU A 827 8.53 -10.82 23.20
C LEU A 827 9.66 -10.60 22.20
N LEU A 828 9.46 -10.99 20.96
CA LEU A 828 10.44 -10.84 19.88
C LEU A 828 9.71 -10.48 18.59
N ASP A 829 10.14 -9.41 17.91
CA ASP A 829 9.60 -9.05 16.61
C ASP A 829 9.96 -10.08 15.53
N ALA A 830 9.10 -10.21 14.53
CA ALA A 830 9.23 -11.21 13.46
C ALA A 830 10.51 -11.03 12.62
N ASP A 831 11.12 -9.85 12.64
CA ASP A 831 12.33 -9.42 11.93
C ASP A 831 13.52 -9.16 12.88
N ASN A 832 13.44 -9.64 14.12
CA ASN A 832 14.51 -9.53 15.11
C ASN A 832 15.28 -10.85 15.26
N LEU A 833 16.43 -10.94 14.58
CA LEU A 833 17.17 -12.18 14.39
C LEU A 833 18.08 -12.49 15.60
N PRO A 834 17.89 -13.62 16.31
CA PRO A 834 18.75 -13.98 17.43
C PRO A 834 20.08 -14.57 16.94
N ALA A 835 21.18 -14.05 17.49
CA ALA A 835 22.55 -14.49 17.20
C ALA A 835 22.98 -15.74 17.97
N LYS A 836 22.27 -16.08 19.06
CA LYS A 836 22.49 -17.26 19.90
C LYS A 836 21.18 -17.67 20.58
N ASP A 837 21.14 -18.85 21.21
CA ASP A 837 19.98 -19.29 21.99
C ASP A 837 19.67 -18.29 23.12
N PRO A 838 18.49 -17.65 23.16
CA PRO A 838 18.13 -16.68 24.18
C PRO A 838 17.68 -17.32 25.50
N THR A 839 17.66 -18.65 25.65
CA THR A 839 17.16 -19.34 26.85
C THR A 839 17.87 -18.90 28.14
N TYR A 840 19.18 -18.64 28.07
CA TYR A 840 19.96 -18.19 29.23
C TYR A 840 19.47 -16.85 29.81
N LEU A 841 18.80 -16.00 29.01
CA LEU A 841 18.28 -14.71 29.46
C LEU A 841 17.27 -14.85 30.62
N PHE A 842 16.54 -15.97 30.67
CA PHE A 842 15.60 -16.27 31.76
C PHE A 842 16.28 -16.69 33.07
N GLU A 843 17.58 -16.97 33.02
CA GLU A 843 18.40 -17.38 34.17
C GLU A 843 19.40 -16.28 34.58
N GLU A 844 19.42 -15.16 33.84
CA GLU A 844 20.29 -14.02 34.17
C GLU A 844 19.97 -13.47 35.57
N PRO A 845 21.00 -13.19 36.41
CA PRO A 845 20.79 -12.65 37.75
C PRO A 845 19.95 -11.38 37.76
N GLU A 846 20.10 -10.54 36.74
CA GLU A 846 19.34 -9.33 36.52
C GLU A 846 17.85 -9.62 36.36
N PHE A 847 17.49 -10.57 35.49
CA PHE A 847 16.10 -10.98 35.28
C PHE A 847 15.52 -11.64 36.52
N LEU A 848 16.25 -12.56 37.15
CA LEU A 848 15.81 -13.22 38.38
C LEU A 848 15.56 -12.19 39.50
N ARG A 849 16.37 -11.13 39.59
CA ARG A 849 16.23 -10.08 40.58
C ARG A 849 15.07 -9.14 40.29
N THR A 850 14.91 -8.65 39.06
CA THR A 850 13.92 -7.60 38.74
C THR A 850 12.60 -8.14 38.20
N GLY A 851 12.63 -9.26 37.48
CA GLY A 851 11.49 -9.80 36.74
C GLY A 851 11.25 -9.15 35.38
N ALA A 852 12.11 -8.23 34.95
CA ALA A 852 12.04 -7.64 33.61
C ALA A 852 13.41 -7.16 33.11
N ILE A 853 13.70 -7.39 31.83
CA ILE A 853 14.84 -6.82 31.11
C ILE A 853 14.34 -6.05 29.88
N PHE A 854 14.81 -4.81 29.73
CA PHE A 854 14.52 -3.92 28.61
C PHE A 854 15.79 -3.46 27.91
N TRP A 855 15.68 -3.25 26.59
CA TRP A 855 16.79 -2.84 25.73
C TRP A 855 16.65 -1.36 25.30
N PRO A 856 17.78 -0.64 25.18
CA PRO A 856 17.78 0.72 24.63
C PRO A 856 17.43 0.71 23.14
N ASP A 857 16.62 1.70 22.75
CA ASP A 857 16.48 2.19 21.38
C ASP A 857 17.67 3.12 21.03
N TYR A 858 17.74 3.66 19.82
CA TYR A 858 18.72 4.67 19.43
C TYR A 858 18.56 6.00 20.17
N TRP A 859 17.37 6.27 20.70
CA TRP A 859 16.96 7.59 21.14
C TRP A 859 17.20 7.83 22.62
N GLN A 860 17.58 9.07 22.93
CA GLN A 860 17.68 9.62 24.28
C GLN A 860 16.87 10.91 24.35
N PRO A 861 16.46 11.39 25.54
CA PRO A 861 15.73 12.65 25.68
C PRO A 861 16.35 13.83 24.92
N ALA A 862 17.68 13.92 24.86
CA ALA A 862 18.41 14.97 24.16
C ALA A 862 18.42 14.85 22.62
N ASN A 863 18.06 13.69 22.07
CA ASN A 863 18.04 13.40 20.64
C ASN A 863 16.85 12.48 20.31
N SER A 864 15.68 12.82 20.83
CA SER A 864 14.46 12.04 20.66
C SER A 864 13.69 12.56 19.46
N LEU A 865 13.25 11.66 18.56
CA LEU A 865 12.34 12.00 17.47
C LEU A 865 10.99 12.55 17.96
N PHE A 866 10.59 12.21 19.20
CA PHE A 866 9.31 12.59 19.79
C PHE A 866 9.44 13.70 20.84
N GLN A 867 10.61 14.36 20.90
CA GLN A 867 10.89 15.42 21.87
C GLN A 867 10.56 14.99 23.31
N LEU A 868 10.98 13.78 23.71
CA LEU A 868 10.82 13.24 25.07
C LEU A 868 11.75 13.93 26.11
N SER A 869 11.91 15.25 25.99
CA SER A 869 12.63 16.09 26.93
C SER A 869 11.94 16.10 28.30
N ASN A 870 12.60 16.69 29.30
CA ASN A 870 12.00 16.91 30.63
C ASN A 870 10.76 17.83 30.62
N THR A 871 10.50 18.52 29.50
CA THR A 871 9.34 19.39 29.32
C THR A 871 8.21 18.76 28.52
N SER A 872 8.35 17.52 28.06
CA SER A 872 7.31 16.82 27.31
C SER A 872 6.01 16.69 28.13
N LEU A 873 4.86 16.91 27.47
CA LEU A 873 3.55 16.69 28.10
C LEU A 873 3.31 15.21 28.48
N LEU A 874 4.08 14.27 27.93
CA LEU A 874 4.02 12.85 28.25
C LEU A 874 4.13 12.59 29.76
N TRP A 875 5.06 13.27 30.43
CA TRP A 875 5.32 13.11 31.86
C TRP A 875 4.14 13.58 32.70
N GLN A 876 3.50 14.69 32.30
CA GLN A 876 2.29 15.20 32.96
C GLN A 876 1.08 14.29 32.72
N LEU A 877 0.88 13.82 31.48
CA LEU A 877 -0.24 12.97 31.10
C LEU A 877 -0.20 11.64 31.88
N THR A 878 0.94 10.98 31.86
CA THR A 878 1.14 9.70 32.54
C THR A 878 1.27 9.85 34.06
N GLY A 879 1.72 11.01 34.56
CA GLY A 879 2.08 11.22 35.95
C GLY A 879 3.42 10.58 36.34
N VAL A 880 4.28 10.27 35.37
CA VAL A 880 5.62 9.72 35.60
C VAL A 880 6.62 10.87 35.74
N ASN A 881 7.49 10.81 36.75
CA ASN A 881 8.58 11.76 36.87
C ASN A 881 9.58 11.57 35.73
N TYR A 882 10.08 12.67 35.17
CA TYR A 882 11.12 12.64 34.14
C TYR A 882 12.32 11.80 34.60
N VAL A 883 12.79 10.93 33.71
CA VAL A 883 14.02 10.14 33.90
C VAL A 883 14.92 10.32 32.69
N ASP A 884 16.13 10.80 32.93
CA ASP A 884 17.16 10.99 31.91
C ASP A 884 17.88 9.66 31.60
N MET A 885 17.26 8.87 30.72
CA MET A 885 17.75 7.58 30.25
C MET A 885 17.29 7.31 28.81
N PHE A 886 17.87 6.30 28.15
CA PHE A 886 17.43 5.87 26.83
C PHE A 886 15.94 5.53 26.77
N GLU A 887 15.34 5.78 25.61
CA GLU A 887 14.05 5.21 25.24
C GLU A 887 14.19 3.68 25.08
N GLN A 888 13.10 2.96 25.29
CA GLN A 888 13.06 1.51 25.25
C GLN A 888 12.58 0.99 23.89
N GLU A 889 13.35 0.07 23.31
CA GLU A 889 13.00 -0.65 22.08
C GLU A 889 12.00 -1.77 22.38
N SER A 890 10.84 -1.70 21.74
CA SER A 890 9.71 -2.64 21.89
C SER A 890 9.85 -3.93 21.07
N GLY A 891 10.81 -3.97 20.14
CA GLY A 891 11.10 -5.14 19.30
C GLY A 891 11.55 -6.37 20.07
N GLN A 892 11.96 -6.20 21.33
CA GLN A 892 12.14 -7.29 22.27
C GLN A 892 12.06 -6.82 23.72
N VAL A 893 11.35 -7.58 24.55
CA VAL A 893 11.28 -7.40 26.00
C VAL A 893 11.22 -8.76 26.69
N LEU A 894 11.87 -8.86 27.86
CA LEU A 894 11.85 -10.07 28.67
C LEU A 894 11.11 -9.78 29.97
N ILE A 895 10.03 -10.50 30.26
CA ILE A 895 9.10 -10.17 31.34
C ILE A 895 8.64 -11.42 32.09
N ASP A 896 8.78 -11.42 33.41
CA ASP A 896 8.01 -12.26 34.35
C ASP A 896 6.66 -11.57 34.58
N ARG A 897 5.60 -12.16 34.02
CA ARG A 897 4.28 -11.55 34.01
C ARG A 897 3.59 -11.58 35.36
N LEU A 898 3.86 -12.61 36.17
CA LEU A 898 3.24 -12.75 37.48
C LEU A 898 3.78 -11.70 38.44
N ARG A 899 5.11 -11.48 38.44
CA ARG A 899 5.75 -10.45 39.26
C ARG A 899 5.46 -9.05 38.76
N SER A 900 5.31 -8.87 37.45
CA SER A 900 5.10 -7.56 36.82
C SER A 900 3.63 -7.18 36.64
N LYS A 901 2.68 -7.88 37.29
CA LYS A 901 1.24 -7.64 37.12
C LYS A 901 0.83 -6.15 37.24
N PRO A 902 1.27 -5.38 38.24
CA PRO A 902 0.89 -3.97 38.35
C PRO A 902 1.35 -3.12 37.15
N ALA A 903 2.55 -3.40 36.62
CA ALA A 903 3.04 -2.73 35.42
C ALA A 903 2.31 -3.19 34.16
N LEU A 904 1.94 -4.46 34.08
CA LEU A 904 1.15 -4.99 32.97
C LEU A 904 -0.28 -4.43 32.93
N ASP A 905 -0.94 -4.28 34.09
CA ASP A 905 -2.25 -3.63 34.14
C ASP A 905 -2.14 -2.17 33.66
N LYS A 906 -1.07 -1.47 34.07
CA LYS A 906 -0.76 -0.11 33.60
C LYS A 906 -0.48 -0.04 32.09
N LEU A 907 0.29 -0.98 31.57
CA LEU A 907 0.58 -1.11 30.15
C LEU A 907 -0.71 -1.31 29.35
N MET A 908 -1.61 -2.16 29.84
CA MET A 908 -2.92 -2.36 29.23
C MET A 908 -3.81 -1.11 29.29
N TYR A 909 -3.70 -0.29 30.34
CA TYR A 909 -4.35 1.01 30.38
C TYR A 909 -3.85 1.92 29.26
N TYR A 910 -2.53 2.11 29.15
CA TYR A 910 -1.94 2.95 28.09
C TYR A 910 -2.31 2.47 26.68
N SER A 911 -2.43 1.16 26.50
CA SER A 911 -2.71 0.54 25.21
C SER A 911 -4.20 0.52 24.83
N THR A 912 -5.10 0.30 25.79
CA THR A 912 -6.53 0.03 25.50
C THR A 912 -7.50 1.12 25.96
N HIS A 913 -7.03 2.15 26.67
CA HIS A 913 -7.86 3.28 27.09
C HIS A 913 -8.36 4.08 25.89
N GLN A 914 -9.62 4.52 25.96
CA GLN A 914 -10.24 5.41 24.98
C GLN A 914 -10.72 6.68 25.71
N PRO A 915 -10.46 7.88 25.17
CA PRO A 915 -9.70 8.16 23.93
C PRO A 915 -8.21 7.83 24.06
N ARG A 916 -7.55 7.53 22.93
CA ARG A 916 -6.11 7.19 22.89
C ARG A 916 -5.26 8.46 22.92
N LEU A 917 -5.25 9.14 24.07
CA LEU A 917 -4.60 10.44 24.23
C LEU A 917 -3.11 10.44 23.88
N LEU A 918 -2.38 9.37 24.20
CA LEU A 918 -0.94 9.25 23.86
C LEU A 918 -0.68 9.34 22.34
N GLU A 919 -1.54 8.71 21.54
CA GLU A 919 -1.47 8.75 20.07
C GLU A 919 -2.06 10.06 19.53
N GLN A 920 -3.25 10.46 20.00
CA GLN A 920 -3.95 11.66 19.55
C GLN A 920 -3.13 12.94 19.77
N LEU A 921 -2.36 12.98 20.85
CA LEU A 921 -1.48 14.08 21.20
C LEU A 921 -0.07 13.91 20.62
N HIS A 922 0.19 12.91 19.78
CA HIS A 922 1.51 12.61 19.20
C HIS A 922 2.66 12.63 20.22
N LEU A 923 2.41 12.20 21.47
CA LEU A 923 3.42 12.22 22.53
C LEU A 923 4.34 10.99 22.47
N ILE A 924 3.88 9.93 21.80
CA ILE A 924 4.60 8.69 21.60
C ILE A 924 4.04 7.99 20.36
N TRP A 925 4.83 7.13 19.73
CA TRP A 925 4.40 6.39 18.54
C TRP A 925 4.09 4.93 18.86
N GLY A 926 2.81 4.58 18.83
CA GLY A 926 2.37 3.20 19.05
C GLY A 926 2.79 2.67 20.41
N ASP A 927 3.52 1.55 20.43
CA ASP A 927 4.01 0.90 21.63
C ASP A 927 5.45 1.25 22.02
N LYS A 928 6.09 2.14 21.26
CA LYS A 928 7.43 2.64 21.55
C LYS A 928 7.49 3.13 22.99
N ASP A 929 8.46 2.67 23.77
CA ASP A 929 8.71 3.09 25.15
C ASP A 929 7.55 2.90 26.17
N LEU A 930 6.40 2.35 25.76
CA LEU A 930 5.24 2.13 26.65
C LEU A 930 5.55 1.16 27.78
N PHE A 931 6.36 0.13 27.55
CA PHE A 931 6.75 -0.81 28.59
C PHE A 931 7.56 -0.11 29.68
N ARG A 932 8.56 0.71 29.30
CA ARG A 932 9.34 1.49 30.27
C ARG A 932 8.45 2.42 31.08
N LEU A 933 7.55 3.17 30.43
CA LEU A 933 6.64 4.10 31.11
C LEU A 933 5.70 3.38 32.10
N ALA A 934 5.20 2.20 31.76
CA ALA A 934 4.33 1.43 32.64
C ALA A 934 5.06 0.91 33.89
N TRP A 935 6.32 0.49 33.74
CA TRP A 935 7.16 0.05 34.87
C TRP A 935 7.57 1.21 35.77
N LEU A 936 7.97 2.35 35.18
CA LEU A 936 8.30 3.56 35.93
C LEU A 936 7.10 4.06 36.73
N ASN A 937 5.91 4.10 36.12
CA ASN A 937 4.70 4.57 36.80
C ASN A 937 4.29 3.66 37.96
N SER A 938 4.34 2.35 37.76
CA SER A 938 3.99 1.36 38.78
C SER A 938 5.10 1.13 39.82
N SER A 939 6.24 1.83 39.71
CA SER A 939 7.44 1.63 40.53
C SER A 939 7.91 0.17 40.58
N GLN A 940 7.68 -0.58 39.50
CA GLN A 940 8.11 -1.98 39.38
C GLN A 940 9.59 -2.03 38.98
N PRO A 941 10.41 -2.88 39.61
CA PRO A 941 11.81 -3.02 39.24
C PRO A 941 11.96 -3.62 37.84
N PHE A 942 12.88 -3.08 37.06
CA PHE A 942 13.35 -3.67 35.80
C PHE A 942 14.86 -3.48 35.69
N HIS A 943 15.51 -4.31 34.89
CA HIS A 943 16.88 -4.10 34.48
C HIS A 943 16.87 -3.51 33.07
N PHE A 944 17.70 -2.49 32.86
CA PHE A 944 17.83 -1.81 31.58
C PHE A 944 19.24 -2.05 31.07
N ILE A 945 19.37 -2.60 29.85
CA ILE A 945 20.67 -2.89 29.27
C ILE A 945 21.48 -1.61 29.15
N ARG A 946 22.67 -1.61 29.76
CA ARG A 946 23.53 -0.41 29.86
C ARG A 946 24.28 -0.07 28.58
N TYR A 947 24.39 -1.02 27.67
CA TYR A 947 25.15 -0.88 26.43
C TYR A 947 24.27 -0.28 25.33
N PRO A 948 24.66 0.84 24.71
CA PRO A 948 23.93 1.41 23.58
C PRO A 948 23.80 0.42 22.43
N PRO A 949 22.75 0.54 21.59
CA PRO A 949 22.63 -0.29 20.39
C PRO A 949 23.73 0.03 19.38
N ALA A 950 24.30 -1.03 18.80
CA ALA A 950 25.14 -0.96 17.62
C ALA A 950 24.28 -0.83 16.35
N VAL A 951 24.92 -0.41 15.26
CA VAL A 951 24.24 -0.16 13.98
C VAL A 951 24.77 -1.12 12.93
N GLY A 952 23.89 -1.96 12.37
CA GLY A 952 24.20 -2.85 11.25
C GLY A 952 23.90 -2.17 9.92
N GLY A 953 24.83 -2.19 8.97
CA GLY A 953 24.65 -1.44 7.73
C GLY A 953 25.70 -1.65 6.65
N LEU A 954 25.68 -0.73 5.68
CA LEU A 954 26.62 -0.63 4.59
C LEU A 954 27.69 0.41 4.91
N ASP A 955 28.97 0.02 4.79
CA ASP A 955 30.07 0.98 4.83
C ASP A 955 30.17 1.71 3.48
N LEU A 956 29.50 2.86 3.39
CA LEU A 956 29.54 3.74 2.22
C LEU A 956 30.54 4.89 2.39
N GLN A 957 31.50 4.79 3.33
CA GLN A 957 32.47 5.85 3.59
C GLN A 957 33.27 6.24 2.34
N LYS A 958 33.66 5.26 1.50
CA LYS A 958 34.42 5.54 0.26
C LYS A 958 33.59 6.20 -0.83
N GLU A 959 32.30 5.84 -0.94
CA GLU A 959 31.43 6.30 -2.03
C GLU A 959 30.71 7.60 -1.69
N LYS A 960 30.32 7.76 -0.41
CA LYS A 960 29.42 8.83 0.06
C LYS A 960 29.89 9.50 1.35
N GLY A 961 31.03 9.10 1.93
CA GLY A 961 31.57 9.72 3.15
C GLY A 961 30.75 9.47 4.41
N VAL A 962 29.91 8.43 4.43
CA VAL A 962 29.02 8.14 5.56
C VAL A 962 28.78 6.64 5.72
N PHE A 963 28.59 6.19 6.96
CA PHE A 963 28.11 4.84 7.26
C PHE A 963 26.58 4.81 7.11
N CYS A 964 26.03 3.84 6.40
CA CYS A 964 24.57 3.72 6.21
C CYS A 964 24.03 2.51 6.98
N GLY A 965 23.59 2.75 8.21
CA GLY A 965 22.90 1.78 9.06
C GLY A 965 21.45 1.54 8.67
N LEU A 966 21.07 0.27 8.52
CA LEU A 966 19.73 -0.20 8.12
C LEU A 966 19.14 -1.25 9.07
N ALA A 967 19.89 -1.59 10.13
CA ALA A 967 19.48 -2.53 11.17
C ALA A 967 20.00 -2.07 12.53
N MET A 968 19.27 -2.39 13.58
CA MET A 968 19.67 -2.17 14.98
C MET A 968 20.22 -3.47 15.56
N ILE A 969 21.37 -3.41 16.23
CA ILE A 969 21.98 -4.59 16.86
C ILE A 969 22.14 -4.33 18.35
N GLN A 970 21.64 -5.24 19.17
CA GLN A 970 21.52 -5.02 20.61
C GLN A 970 22.24 -6.08 21.43
N HIS A 971 22.70 -5.65 22.60
CA HIS A 971 23.58 -6.39 23.49
C HIS A 971 22.82 -7.13 24.59
N ASP A 972 23.42 -8.18 25.13
CA ASP A 972 23.02 -8.78 26.40
C ASP A 972 23.62 -8.03 27.61
N VAL A 973 23.36 -8.54 28.82
CA VAL A 973 23.83 -7.90 30.07
C VAL A 973 25.36 -7.94 30.21
N GLN A 974 26.05 -8.82 29.48
CA GLN A 974 27.52 -8.90 29.45
C GLN A 974 28.15 -8.06 28.32
N GLY A 975 27.35 -7.51 27.40
CA GLY A 975 27.83 -6.70 26.29
C GLY A 975 28.10 -7.49 25.02
N ASN A 976 27.56 -8.70 24.86
CA ASN A 976 27.64 -9.45 23.61
C ASN A 976 26.45 -9.13 22.71
N LEU A 977 26.69 -9.03 21.39
CA LEU A 977 25.62 -8.86 20.40
C LEU A 977 24.73 -10.11 20.37
N VAL A 978 23.42 -9.92 20.57
CA VAL A 978 22.45 -11.02 20.69
C VAL A 978 21.25 -10.88 19.75
N PHE A 979 20.81 -9.66 19.46
CA PHE A 979 19.62 -9.39 18.65
C PHE A 979 19.99 -8.50 17.45
N PHE A 980 19.73 -8.99 16.24
CA PHE A 980 19.98 -8.30 14.97
C PHE A 980 18.63 -7.94 14.34
N HIS A 981 18.14 -6.74 14.66
CA HIS A 981 16.82 -6.26 14.33
C HIS A 981 16.81 -5.54 12.98
N ARG A 982 16.21 -6.16 11.96
CA ARG A 982 16.05 -5.60 10.61
C ARG A 982 14.88 -4.61 10.52
N ASN A 983 14.92 -3.57 11.34
CA ASN A 983 13.83 -2.60 11.52
C ASN A 983 13.58 -1.69 10.30
N SER A 984 14.57 -1.44 9.42
CA SER A 984 14.38 -0.62 8.21
C SER A 984 13.88 -1.43 6.99
N ILE A 985 14.52 -2.57 6.69
CA ILE A 985 14.19 -3.40 5.51
C ILE A 985 13.93 -4.85 5.95
N LYS A 986 12.65 -5.22 6.01
CA LYS A 986 12.16 -6.54 6.42
C LYS A 986 12.35 -7.61 5.33
N LEU A 987 12.33 -8.88 5.73
CA LEU A 987 12.42 -10.03 4.83
C LEU A 987 11.05 -10.33 4.17
N ASP A 988 11.00 -10.34 2.84
CA ASP A 988 9.78 -10.58 2.03
C ASP A 988 9.77 -11.94 1.29
N GLY A 989 10.74 -12.80 1.60
CA GLY A 989 11.07 -14.07 0.94
C GLY A 989 11.47 -14.04 -0.54
N LYS A 990 11.70 -12.90 -1.19
CA LYS A 990 12.13 -12.90 -2.61
C LYS A 990 13.57 -13.41 -2.79
N PRO A 991 13.87 -14.15 -3.87
CA PRO A 991 15.24 -14.67 -4.12
C PRO A 991 16.30 -13.59 -4.32
N ASN A 992 15.90 -12.38 -4.74
CA ASN A 992 16.79 -11.26 -5.04
C ASN A 992 16.89 -10.23 -3.90
N GLN A 993 16.59 -10.64 -2.66
CA GLN A 993 16.73 -9.77 -1.52
C GLN A 993 18.18 -9.31 -1.33
N PRO A 994 18.41 -8.01 -1.16
CA PRO A 994 19.74 -7.51 -0.88
C PRO A 994 20.15 -7.82 0.56
N ARG A 995 21.43 -8.14 0.74
CA ARG A 995 22.13 -8.08 2.01
C ARG A 995 22.26 -6.62 2.44
N ILE A 996 21.80 -6.27 3.64
CA ILE A 996 21.79 -4.90 4.16
C ILE A 996 22.81 -4.66 5.26
N MET A 997 23.40 -5.72 5.84
CA MET A 997 24.46 -5.64 6.85
C MET A 997 25.76 -6.21 6.30
N SER A 998 26.66 -5.34 5.85
CA SER A 998 28.05 -5.72 5.52
C SER A 998 29.02 -5.37 6.65
N HIS A 999 28.67 -4.41 7.49
CA HIS A 999 29.49 -3.90 8.58
C HIS A 999 28.63 -3.61 9.81
N ILE A 1000 29.26 -3.65 10.98
CA ILE A 1000 28.68 -3.28 12.27
C ILE A 1000 29.45 -2.06 12.79
N GLN A 1001 28.75 -0.98 13.09
CA GLN A 1001 29.29 0.16 13.82
C GLN A 1001 28.88 0.05 15.29
N GLU A 1002 29.86 -0.21 16.16
CA GLU A 1002 29.66 -0.37 17.61
C GLU A 1002 30.12 0.89 18.34
N TYR A 1003 29.39 1.29 19.38
CA TYR A 1003 29.85 2.28 20.34
C TYR A 1003 30.73 1.61 21.39
N SER A 1004 31.80 2.28 21.82
CA SER A 1004 32.72 1.75 22.83
C SER A 1004 31.98 1.33 24.10
N LEU A 1005 32.17 0.07 24.54
CA LEU A 1005 31.58 -0.47 25.77
C LEU A 1005 32.11 0.21 27.04
N GLU A 1006 33.27 0.87 26.95
CA GLU A 1006 33.85 1.70 28.02
C GLU A 1006 33.37 3.15 27.97
N GLY A 1007 32.74 3.57 26.86
CA GLY A 1007 32.22 4.91 26.68
C GLY A 1007 31.02 5.19 27.58
N ASN A 1008 30.83 6.46 27.95
CA ASN A 1008 29.65 6.86 28.70
C ASN A 1008 28.42 6.82 27.79
N PRO A 1009 27.38 6.01 28.09
CA PRO A 1009 26.19 5.91 27.25
C PRO A 1009 25.48 7.26 27.00
N ARG A 1010 25.66 8.25 27.88
CA ARG A 1010 25.13 9.61 27.70
C ARG A 1010 25.74 10.40 26.54
N ASP A 1011 26.91 9.99 26.08
CA ASP A 1011 27.62 10.64 24.97
C ASP A 1011 27.29 10.00 23.61
N TYR A 1012 26.52 8.90 23.61
CA TYR A 1012 26.04 8.23 22.40
C TYR A 1012 25.07 9.14 21.64
N ARG A 1013 25.37 9.43 20.37
CA ARG A 1013 24.50 10.20 19.47
C ARG A 1013 24.32 9.47 18.15
N ILE A 1014 23.07 9.16 17.84
CA ILE A 1014 22.68 8.66 16.52
C ILE A 1014 22.40 9.86 15.58
N HIS A 1015 22.85 9.76 14.35
CA HIS A 1015 22.58 10.72 13.28
C HIS A 1015 21.87 10.00 12.13
N GLN A 1016 21.07 10.77 11.40
CA GLN A 1016 20.39 10.28 10.20
C GLN A 1016 21.15 10.74 8.96
N ALA A 1017 21.45 9.80 8.07
CA ALA A 1017 22.03 10.07 6.76
C ALA A 1017 20.93 10.06 5.69
N VAL A 1018 20.39 11.24 5.38
CA VAL A 1018 19.40 11.42 4.31
C VAL A 1018 20.12 11.38 2.96
N TYR A 1019 19.53 10.71 1.95
CA TYR A 1019 20.09 10.53 0.59
C TYR A 1019 21.31 9.59 0.45
N ALA A 1020 21.82 9.03 1.54
CA ALA A 1020 22.90 8.04 1.50
C ALA A 1020 22.45 6.70 0.89
N HIS A 1021 21.18 6.35 1.00
CA HIS A 1021 20.56 5.17 0.40
C HIS A 1021 19.12 5.51 -0.04
N LYS A 1022 18.44 4.57 -0.71
CA LYS A 1022 17.01 4.72 -1.07
C LYS A 1022 16.13 4.88 0.18
N GLU A 1023 16.52 4.18 1.24
CA GLU A 1023 15.95 4.30 2.58
C GLU A 1023 16.78 5.27 3.43
N CYS A 1024 16.17 5.90 4.43
CA CYS A 1024 16.91 6.67 5.43
C CYS A 1024 17.85 5.75 6.21
N CYS A 1025 19.13 6.11 6.32
CA CYS A 1025 20.09 5.35 7.12
C CYS A 1025 20.44 6.05 8.43
N TYR A 1026 21.00 5.30 9.36
CA TYR A 1026 21.49 5.79 10.65
C TYR A 1026 22.98 5.51 10.84
N TYR A 1027 23.66 6.34 11.61
CA TYR A 1027 25.04 6.07 12.05
C TYR A 1027 25.31 6.73 13.39
N ILE A 1028 26.26 6.19 14.13
CA ILE A 1028 26.72 6.78 15.38
C ILE A 1028 27.67 7.93 15.00
N GLY A 1029 27.29 9.17 15.36
CA GLY A 1029 28.03 10.39 15.04
C GLY A 1029 28.96 10.88 16.16
N THR A 1030 29.05 10.13 17.27
CA THR A 1030 30.05 10.41 18.30
C THR A 1030 31.43 9.97 17.80
N ASP A 1031 32.30 10.93 17.50
CA ASP A 1031 33.62 10.64 16.91
C ASP A 1031 34.64 10.14 17.93
N SER A 1032 34.74 10.81 19.08
CA SER A 1032 35.74 10.51 20.12
C SER A 1032 35.16 10.53 21.53
N LEU A 1033 35.76 9.70 22.39
CA LEU A 1033 35.53 9.71 23.83
C LEU A 1033 36.24 10.93 24.47
N PRO A 1034 35.89 11.32 25.70
CA PRO A 1034 36.54 12.43 26.40
C PRO A 1034 38.07 12.28 26.57
N ASP A 1035 38.60 11.06 26.48
CA ASP A 1035 40.03 10.74 26.54
C ASP A 1035 40.75 10.79 25.18
N GLY A 1036 40.03 11.14 24.09
CA GLY A 1036 40.56 11.25 22.73
C GLY A 1036 40.61 9.94 21.95
N ARG A 1037 40.25 8.79 22.53
CA ARG A 1037 40.09 7.53 21.77
C ARG A 1037 38.86 7.60 20.86
N PRO A 1038 38.83 6.86 19.74
CA PRO A 1038 37.64 6.78 18.90
C PRO A 1038 36.46 6.20 19.69
N ALA A 1039 35.30 6.85 19.62
CA ALA A 1039 34.10 6.40 20.32
C ALA A 1039 33.36 5.29 19.58
N THR A 1040 33.64 5.10 18.29
CA THR A 1040 33.02 4.07 17.46
C THR A 1040 34.05 3.18 16.78
N GLN A 1041 33.66 1.93 16.57
CA GLN A 1041 34.43 0.95 15.81
C GLN A 1041 33.54 0.37 14.70
N VAL A 1042 34.01 0.45 13.45
CA VAL A 1042 33.33 -0.16 12.30
C VAL A 1042 34.06 -1.46 11.95
N THR A 1043 33.37 -2.58 12.08
CA THR A 1043 33.91 -3.92 11.82
C THR A 1043 33.14 -4.58 10.68
N PRO A 1044 33.80 -5.11 9.63
CA PRO A 1044 33.15 -5.93 8.62
C PRO A 1044 32.47 -7.14 9.28
N ILE A 1045 31.20 -7.38 9.02
CA ILE A 1045 30.48 -8.48 9.69
C ILE A 1045 31.08 -9.85 9.33
N ASP A 1046 31.66 -9.97 8.13
CA ASP A 1046 32.31 -11.18 7.63
C ASP A 1046 33.59 -11.57 8.40
N SER A 1047 34.18 -10.63 9.15
CA SER A 1047 35.31 -10.93 10.05
C SER A 1047 34.88 -11.31 11.47
N THR A 1048 33.57 -11.32 11.74
CA THR A 1048 33.02 -11.65 13.05
C THR A 1048 32.38 -13.05 13.04
N ILE A 1049 32.05 -13.57 14.23
CA ILE A 1049 31.29 -14.82 14.37
C ILE A 1049 29.84 -14.71 13.85
N TYR A 1050 29.37 -13.49 13.52
CA TYR A 1050 28.00 -13.18 13.11
C TYR A 1050 27.81 -13.15 11.59
N ALA A 1051 28.85 -13.46 10.81
CA ALA A 1051 28.86 -13.38 9.34
C ALA A 1051 27.65 -14.06 8.66
N SER A 1052 27.21 -15.20 9.22
CA SER A 1052 26.16 -16.04 8.63
C SER A 1052 24.73 -15.65 9.01
N ILE A 1053 24.52 -14.74 9.97
CA ILE A 1053 23.17 -14.45 10.51
C ILE A 1053 22.22 -13.96 9.42
N GLU A 1054 22.65 -12.97 8.63
CA GLU A 1054 21.79 -12.37 7.61
C GLU A 1054 21.53 -13.33 6.46
N ASP A 1055 22.57 -14.01 5.97
CA ASP A 1055 22.48 -14.92 4.83
C ASP A 1055 21.56 -16.10 5.14
N LEU A 1056 21.66 -16.68 6.35
CA LEU A 1056 20.76 -17.73 6.81
C LEU A 1056 19.32 -17.23 6.94
N ALA A 1057 19.11 -16.02 7.47
CA ALA A 1057 17.77 -15.45 7.59
C ALA A 1057 17.13 -15.19 6.22
N ILE A 1058 17.90 -14.66 5.26
CA ILE A 1058 17.45 -14.49 3.87
C ILE A 1058 17.08 -15.86 3.28
N GLN A 1059 17.96 -16.86 3.40
CA GLN A 1059 17.72 -18.21 2.91
C GLN A 1059 16.43 -18.82 3.48
N PHE A 1060 16.19 -18.72 4.78
CA PHE A 1060 14.98 -19.22 5.40
C PHE A 1060 13.73 -18.44 4.99
N SER A 1061 13.84 -17.12 4.77
CA SER A 1061 12.70 -16.34 4.27
C SER A 1061 12.32 -16.74 2.83
N VAL A 1062 13.30 -17.06 1.99
CA VAL A 1062 13.10 -17.56 0.62
C VAL A 1062 12.44 -18.93 0.64
N GLU A 1063 12.89 -19.81 1.54
CA GLU A 1063 12.27 -21.12 1.77
C GLU A 1063 10.78 -20.96 2.15
N ALA A 1064 10.46 -20.01 3.03
CA ALA A 1064 9.07 -19.73 3.43
C ALA A 1064 8.19 -19.32 2.23
N ARG A 1065 8.71 -18.45 1.35
CA ARG A 1065 7.99 -18.02 0.15
C ARG A 1065 7.81 -19.17 -0.85
N GLN A 1066 8.78 -20.08 -0.95
CA GLN A 1066 8.65 -21.26 -1.80
C GLN A 1066 7.46 -22.14 -1.38
N LEU A 1067 7.19 -22.28 -0.07
CA LEU A 1067 6.01 -23.01 0.42
C LEU A 1067 4.69 -22.40 -0.06
N LEU A 1068 4.63 -21.07 -0.20
CA LEU A 1068 3.45 -20.38 -0.75
C LEU A 1068 3.30 -20.64 -2.25
N LEU A 1069 4.41 -20.67 -2.99
CA LEU A 1069 4.41 -20.95 -4.43
C LEU A 1069 4.04 -22.41 -4.71
N ASP A 1070 4.58 -23.35 -3.95
CA ASP A 1070 4.30 -24.78 -4.10
C ASP A 1070 2.81 -25.08 -3.82
N ASP A 1071 2.22 -24.44 -2.82
CA ASP A 1071 0.78 -24.55 -2.54
C ASP A 1071 -0.08 -23.90 -3.62
N ALA A 1072 0.33 -22.73 -4.15
CA ALA A 1072 -0.35 -22.10 -5.28
C ALA A 1072 -0.33 -23.00 -6.53
N ILE A 1073 0.82 -23.61 -6.84
CA ILE A 1073 0.96 -24.58 -7.95
C ILE A 1073 0.12 -25.83 -7.68
N ALA A 1074 0.13 -26.36 -6.45
CA ALA A 1074 -0.70 -27.52 -6.10
C ALA A 1074 -2.20 -27.23 -6.19
N ASN A 1075 -2.62 -26.00 -5.90
CA ASN A 1075 -3.99 -25.54 -6.04
C ASN A 1075 -4.37 -25.27 -7.50
N ASP A 1076 -3.44 -24.81 -8.35
CA ASP A 1076 -3.66 -24.64 -9.80
C ASP A 1076 -3.77 -25.97 -10.55
N PHE A 1077 -3.08 -27.02 -10.11
CA PHE A 1077 -3.19 -28.38 -10.68
C PHE A 1077 -4.25 -29.26 -9.98
N GLY A 1078 -4.86 -28.78 -8.90
CA GLY A 1078 -5.85 -29.51 -8.11
C GLY A 1078 -7.29 -29.15 -8.49
N PHE A 1079 -8.10 -30.14 -8.87
CA PHE A 1079 -9.56 -30.04 -9.10
C PHE A 1079 -10.39 -29.67 -7.84
N LYS A 1080 -9.96 -28.69 -7.04
CA LYS A 1080 -10.66 -28.21 -5.84
C LYS A 1080 -10.57 -26.70 -5.69
N SER A 1081 -11.19 -25.98 -6.60
CA SER A 1081 -12.15 -24.90 -6.30
C SER A 1081 -12.44 -24.14 -7.58
N LEU A 1082 -13.36 -24.66 -8.41
CA LEU A 1082 -14.02 -23.78 -9.38
C LEU A 1082 -14.80 -22.75 -8.56
N PRO A 1083 -14.52 -21.43 -8.70
CA PRO A 1083 -15.33 -20.39 -8.08
C PRO A 1083 -16.80 -20.62 -8.42
N VAL A 1084 -17.71 -20.28 -7.51
CA VAL A 1084 -19.16 -20.47 -7.71
C VAL A 1084 -19.62 -19.89 -9.06
N GLN A 1085 -18.98 -18.82 -9.51
CA GLN A 1085 -19.21 -18.19 -10.82
C GLN A 1085 -18.93 -19.13 -12.00
N TYR A 1086 -17.87 -19.94 -11.95
CA TYR A 1086 -17.57 -20.94 -12.98
C TYR A 1086 -18.45 -22.17 -12.89
N ILE A 1087 -18.85 -22.58 -11.68
CA ILE A 1087 -19.86 -23.63 -11.51
C ILE A 1087 -21.20 -23.17 -12.08
N VAL A 1088 -21.59 -21.93 -11.80
CA VAL A 1088 -22.80 -21.29 -12.37
C VAL A 1088 -22.66 -21.13 -13.88
N ALA A 1089 -21.51 -20.74 -14.40
CA ALA A 1089 -21.27 -20.65 -15.84
C ALA A 1089 -21.31 -22.01 -16.53
N LEU A 1090 -20.73 -23.06 -15.93
CA LEU A 1090 -20.81 -24.44 -16.43
C LEU A 1090 -22.23 -24.99 -16.33
N PHE A 1091 -22.97 -24.64 -15.28
CA PHE A 1091 -24.37 -25.03 -15.13
C PHE A 1091 -25.26 -24.30 -16.14
N LEU A 1092 -25.03 -23.01 -16.38
CA LEU A 1092 -25.70 -22.21 -17.41
C LEU A 1092 -25.33 -22.71 -18.81
N LEU A 1093 -24.07 -23.06 -19.06
CA LEU A 1093 -23.63 -23.65 -20.32
C LEU A 1093 -24.27 -25.02 -20.55
N ALA A 1094 -24.28 -25.89 -19.55
CA ALA A 1094 -24.96 -27.18 -19.61
C ALA A 1094 -26.48 -27.03 -19.79
N TYR A 1095 -27.08 -26.01 -19.17
CA TYR A 1095 -28.49 -25.67 -19.29
C TYR A 1095 -28.83 -25.12 -20.69
N VAL A 1096 -27.98 -24.26 -21.25
CA VAL A 1096 -28.09 -23.77 -22.64
C VAL A 1096 -27.93 -24.91 -23.64
N LEU A 1097 -26.96 -25.81 -23.42
CA LEU A 1097 -26.78 -27.00 -24.27
C LEU A 1097 -27.97 -27.97 -24.16
N ALA A 1098 -28.56 -28.13 -22.97
CA ALA A 1098 -29.77 -28.93 -22.79
C ALA A 1098 -31.00 -28.28 -23.47
N ILE A 1099 -31.10 -26.95 -23.47
CA ILE A 1099 -32.14 -26.23 -24.22
C ILE A 1099 -31.94 -26.39 -25.72
N ILE A 1100 -30.71 -26.26 -26.23
CA ILE A 1100 -30.40 -26.48 -27.65
C ILE A 1100 -30.76 -27.91 -28.05
N ALA A 1101 -30.44 -28.91 -27.22
CA ALA A 1101 -30.77 -30.31 -27.45
C ALA A 1101 -32.26 -30.66 -27.25
N PHE A 1102 -33.06 -29.81 -26.61
CA PHE A 1102 -34.51 -29.96 -26.47
C PHE A 1102 -35.28 -29.25 -27.60
N VAL A 1103 -34.69 -28.18 -28.15
CA VAL A 1103 -35.24 -27.42 -29.29
C VAL A 1103 -34.91 -28.09 -30.62
N TRP A 1104 -33.80 -28.82 -30.70
CA TRP A 1104 -33.46 -29.72 -31.80
C TRP A 1104 -34.17 -31.07 -31.63
#